data_AF-A0A5B7CNW5-F1
#
_entry.id   AF-A0A5B7CNW5-F1
#
_cell.length_a   1.000
_cell.length_b   1.000
_cell.length_c   1.000
_cell.angle_alpha   90.00
_cell.angle_beta   90.00
_cell.angle_gamma   90.00
#
_symmetry.space_group_name_H-M   'P 1'
#
loop_
_entity.id
_entity.type
_entity.pdbx_description
1 polymer ?
#
loop_
_entity_poly.entity_id
_entity_poly.type
_entity_poly.pdbx_seq_one_letter_code
_entity_poly.pdbx_strand_id
1 'polypeptide(L)'
;MAPEDGVIPTHRPGPTTVLLVDHARRAVEADPHALVQAASRAVCVIEGLRGEGKSSLARTLLQDEKFQGVFVLPGPVLDEMDIWEAISTQIFEKTRQRLTESEDWMETTRTLVIIDDFLPRWNDEAVVALNQWKMMSLVLLTTPYHAANTQEALSTAGIQNVKKHRLAPLDKNKMLEFAKNHLVEDHLLELATWLTNNWWWAGAVLRFKGLIEPFCAAWKSGLIETVSTETELLWAITDCMTESLEKNGLPENALERWWTALGGLCRRSLETGYPMNASEVEYEARKIFPTGSKGVTAKHLLPALGESAGCCGVRWLSLPQPLMEFLTGLNVFHQNLAGLPIKSLVKGIADEDPVVVHVAGHLARAAERGTTPPEKQLIRLFRNLVLHMDQAKDRFSYTLRILFSSHIYPELLKYIVTDVDFTKVWDISDSAMRFHPVEALLEHIRPLKAEVTVTRGESAPEMPQVARLLAERGIFMFLADMNHLTFGNPANSDSLIHTIQKYGTKGVLQDFMGCLSSRCLNDLGKHITTQNLVCLRVRVTDTQSVKAACLTPESLSSLMWLEIDFDLPFDDLVKVAVPKVNTPLMDVTFRGLTDNDMVRLVAFLALIRKRYSGIHLMQSELSPEGARTFIKGLFSKFMKTSADPDAISRYRAWRYPIVGQSFQTNLSDEEARHLIGHDDRPQYNDNEVEAVGVVAERMEVLTLATFLGVLEDPACFRYECANFRVVKSLDGKVETKEMASYLG
;
A
#
# COMPACT_ATOMS: atom_id res chain seq x y z
N MET A 1 -24.74 14.75 -54.73
CA MET A 1 -24.57 13.49 -55.47
C MET A 1 -23.61 12.62 -54.67
N ALA A 2 -24.13 11.57 -54.02
CA ALA A 2 -23.35 10.35 -53.75
C ALA A 2 -23.31 9.53 -55.06
N PRO A 3 -22.31 8.64 -55.30
CA PRO A 3 -22.11 7.35 -54.59
C PRO A 3 -20.60 7.03 -54.38
N GLU A 4 -20.06 5.92 -53.86
CA GLU A 4 -20.41 4.74 -53.05
C GLU A 4 -19.05 4.07 -52.68
N ASP A 5 -19.04 3.34 -51.55
CA ASP A 5 -18.22 2.17 -51.18
C ASP A 5 -16.68 2.20 -51.20
N GLY A 6 -16.12 2.21 -49.99
CA GLY A 6 -14.76 1.79 -49.67
C GLY A 6 -14.71 1.18 -48.27
N VAL A 7 -14.86 -0.14 -48.20
CA VAL A 7 -14.70 -0.98 -47.00
C VAL A 7 -13.32 -0.75 -46.38
N ILE A 8 -13.28 -0.26 -45.14
CA ILE A 8 -12.05 -0.21 -44.33
C ILE A 8 -12.01 -1.46 -43.44
N PRO A 9 -10.99 -2.32 -43.54
CA PRO A 9 -10.77 -3.39 -42.59
C PRO A 9 -10.30 -2.80 -41.25
N THR A 10 -11.09 -2.97 -40.20
CA THR A 10 -10.64 -2.77 -38.82
C THR A 10 -9.71 -3.93 -38.43
N HIS A 11 -8.42 -3.78 -38.74
CA HIS A 11 -7.40 -4.63 -38.12
C HIS A 11 -7.14 -4.13 -36.70
N ARG A 12 -7.68 -4.89 -35.74
CA ARG A 12 -7.14 -5.01 -34.40
C ARG A 12 -5.69 -5.50 -34.49
N PRO A 13 -4.80 -4.93 -33.67
CA PRO A 13 -3.79 -5.72 -33.00
C PRO A 13 -3.92 -5.47 -31.49
N GLY A 14 -4.29 -6.51 -30.76
CA GLY A 14 -3.75 -6.71 -29.42
C GLY A 14 -2.89 -7.98 -29.47
N PRO A 15 -2.45 -8.51 -28.32
CA PRO A 15 -2.15 -7.88 -27.02
C PRO A 15 -0.67 -8.22 -26.66
N THR A 16 -0.04 -7.80 -25.56
CA THR A 16 -0.24 -8.30 -24.19
C THR A 16 0.73 -7.54 -23.25
N THR A 17 0.38 -7.47 -21.96
CA THR A 17 1.22 -6.96 -20.85
C THR A 17 1.18 -5.45 -20.55
N VAL A 18 0.01 -4.83 -20.74
CA VAL A 18 -0.51 -3.79 -19.80
C VAL A 18 -1.55 -4.41 -18.85
N LEU A 19 -1.67 -5.73 -18.86
CA LEU A 19 -2.80 -6.48 -18.31
C LEU A 19 -2.34 -7.50 -17.27
N LEU A 20 -1.87 -7.04 -16.11
CA LEU A 20 -1.76 -7.88 -14.90
C LEU A 20 -2.14 -7.14 -13.61
N VAL A 21 -2.10 -5.80 -13.60
CA VAL A 21 -2.88 -4.97 -12.65
C VAL A 21 -4.20 -4.53 -13.29
N ASP A 22 -4.23 -4.37 -14.62
CA ASP A 22 -5.45 -4.03 -15.36
C ASP A 22 -6.37 -5.24 -15.59
N HIS A 23 -5.88 -6.48 -15.44
CA HIS A 23 -6.71 -7.69 -15.54
C HIS A 23 -7.46 -7.99 -14.23
N ALA A 24 -6.88 -7.67 -13.07
CA ALA A 24 -7.61 -7.64 -11.80
C ALA A 24 -8.54 -6.41 -11.72
N ARG A 25 -8.09 -5.25 -12.25
CA ARG A 25 -8.91 -4.02 -12.36
C ARG A 25 -10.13 -4.24 -13.27
N ARG A 26 -9.97 -4.81 -14.47
CA ARG A 26 -11.10 -5.12 -15.37
C ARG A 26 -11.92 -6.34 -14.94
N ALA A 27 -11.34 -7.34 -14.29
CA ALA A 27 -12.13 -8.49 -13.79
C ALA A 27 -12.99 -8.15 -12.57
N VAL A 28 -12.64 -7.10 -11.80
CA VAL A 28 -13.44 -6.64 -10.65
C VAL A 28 -14.36 -5.47 -11.03
N GLU A 29 -13.99 -4.63 -12.02
CA GLU A 29 -14.77 -3.44 -12.40
C GLU A 29 -15.57 -3.54 -13.71
N ALA A 30 -15.22 -4.42 -14.66
CA ALA A 30 -15.89 -4.49 -15.97
C ALA A 30 -16.87 -5.67 -16.11
N ASP A 31 -16.72 -6.72 -15.29
CA ASP A 31 -17.62 -7.88 -15.33
C ASP A 31 -17.60 -8.65 -13.99
N PRO A 32 -18.54 -8.39 -13.05
CA PRO A 32 -18.75 -9.24 -11.87
C PRO A 32 -18.89 -10.72 -12.23
N HIS A 33 -19.32 -11.03 -13.45
CA HIS A 33 -19.48 -12.39 -13.92
C HIS A 33 -18.17 -13.09 -14.35
N ALA A 34 -17.05 -12.39 -14.48
CA ALA A 34 -15.73 -12.99 -14.70
C ALA A 34 -15.19 -13.64 -13.42
N LEU A 35 -15.50 -13.04 -12.25
CA LEU A 35 -15.25 -13.61 -10.93
C LEU A 35 -16.05 -14.92 -10.73
N VAL A 36 -17.25 -14.98 -11.33
CA VAL A 36 -18.16 -16.14 -11.33
C VAL A 36 -17.76 -17.22 -12.34
N GLN A 37 -17.24 -16.85 -13.53
CA GLN A 37 -16.65 -17.82 -14.47
C GLN A 37 -15.41 -18.51 -13.91
N ALA A 38 -14.66 -17.81 -13.07
CA ALA A 38 -13.57 -18.38 -12.28
C ALA A 38 -14.04 -19.26 -11.11
N ALA A 39 -15.31 -19.16 -10.69
CA ALA A 39 -15.85 -19.76 -9.48
C ALA A 39 -16.68 -21.04 -9.69
N SER A 40 -16.77 -21.59 -10.91
CA SER A 40 -17.37 -22.92 -11.09
C SER A 40 -16.52 -23.97 -10.36
N ARG A 41 -16.88 -24.26 -9.09
CA ARG A 41 -16.23 -25.17 -8.12
C ARG A 41 -15.05 -24.60 -7.30
N ALA A 42 -14.96 -23.28 -7.09
CA ALA A 42 -13.85 -22.67 -6.33
C ALA A 42 -14.31 -21.87 -5.10
N VAL A 43 -13.52 -21.91 -4.02
CA VAL A 43 -13.64 -21.00 -2.88
C VAL A 43 -12.91 -19.70 -3.21
N CYS A 44 -13.59 -18.57 -3.08
CA CYS A 44 -13.03 -17.25 -3.34
C CYS A 44 -12.90 -16.49 -2.01
N VAL A 45 -11.70 -15.99 -1.70
CA VAL A 45 -11.45 -15.11 -0.55
C VAL A 45 -11.27 -13.70 -1.10
N ILE A 46 -12.18 -12.79 -0.73
CA ILE A 46 -12.12 -11.38 -1.10
C ILE A 46 -11.77 -10.57 0.14
N GLU A 47 -10.56 -10.01 0.17
CA GLU A 47 -10.10 -9.16 1.25
C GLU A 47 -10.34 -7.68 0.96
N GLY A 48 -10.73 -6.93 1.97
CA GLY A 48 -10.87 -5.47 1.91
C GLY A 48 -11.18 -4.89 3.29
N LEU A 49 -10.84 -3.62 3.50
CA LEU A 49 -11.17 -2.91 4.73
C LEU A 49 -12.69 -2.68 4.86
N ARG A 50 -13.15 -2.32 6.06
CA ARG A 50 -14.59 -2.05 6.27
C ARG A 50 -15.00 -0.74 5.59
N GLY A 51 -16.09 -0.78 4.84
CA GLY A 51 -16.57 0.37 4.06
C GLY A 51 -15.96 0.52 2.66
N GLU A 52 -15.05 -0.37 2.23
CA GLU A 52 -14.51 -0.36 0.85
C GLU A 52 -15.51 -0.91 -0.20
N GLY A 53 -16.64 -1.49 0.25
CA GLY A 53 -17.72 -1.92 -0.64
C GLY A 53 -17.90 -3.43 -0.77
N LYS A 54 -17.29 -4.25 0.10
CA LYS A 54 -17.49 -5.72 0.15
C LYS A 54 -18.98 -6.12 0.16
N SER A 55 -19.78 -5.50 1.04
CA SER A 55 -21.22 -5.78 1.07
C SER A 55 -21.98 -5.22 -0.14
N SER A 56 -21.46 -4.17 -0.81
CA SER A 56 -22.01 -3.73 -2.11
C SER A 56 -21.75 -4.77 -3.20
N LEU A 57 -20.55 -5.35 -3.21
CA LEU A 57 -20.22 -6.47 -4.09
C LEU A 57 -21.13 -7.68 -3.82
N ALA A 58 -21.38 -8.03 -2.55
CA ALA A 58 -22.32 -9.08 -2.18
C ALA A 58 -23.74 -8.81 -2.73
N ARG A 59 -24.22 -7.55 -2.65
CA ARG A 59 -25.51 -7.15 -3.21
C ARG A 59 -25.57 -7.21 -4.74
N THR A 60 -24.47 -6.89 -5.42
CA THR A 60 -24.38 -7.07 -6.88
C THR A 60 -24.42 -8.55 -7.25
N LEU A 61 -23.72 -9.40 -6.52
CA LEU A 61 -23.72 -10.85 -6.73
C LEU A 61 -25.07 -11.50 -6.42
N LEU A 62 -25.85 -10.94 -5.47
CA LEU A 62 -27.24 -11.35 -5.20
C LEU A 62 -28.17 -11.19 -6.42
N GLN A 63 -27.83 -10.33 -7.37
CA GLN A 63 -28.64 -10.04 -8.57
C GLN A 63 -28.16 -10.82 -9.80
N ASP A 64 -27.15 -11.70 -9.66
CA ASP A 64 -26.57 -12.43 -10.79
C ASP A 64 -27.47 -13.61 -11.22
N GLU A 65 -28.02 -13.51 -12.42
CA GLU A 65 -28.91 -14.52 -13.02
C GLU A 65 -28.23 -15.87 -13.28
N LYS A 66 -26.90 -15.97 -13.17
CA LYS A 66 -26.15 -17.23 -13.35
C LYS A 66 -26.35 -18.21 -12.18
N PHE A 67 -26.72 -17.71 -11.00
CA PHE A 67 -27.00 -18.53 -9.83
C PHE A 67 -28.49 -18.66 -9.62
N GLN A 68 -28.94 -19.88 -9.34
CA GLN A 68 -30.34 -20.18 -9.04
C GLN A 68 -30.66 -19.97 -7.56
N GLY A 69 -29.64 -19.95 -6.69
CA GLY A 69 -29.72 -19.57 -5.29
C GLY A 69 -28.49 -18.77 -4.87
N VAL A 70 -28.70 -17.61 -4.24
CA VAL A 70 -27.60 -16.81 -3.64
C VAL A 70 -27.96 -16.52 -2.18
N PHE A 71 -27.08 -16.91 -1.26
CA PHE A 71 -27.24 -16.71 0.18
C PHE A 71 -26.13 -15.82 0.71
N VAL A 72 -26.48 -14.79 1.47
CA VAL A 72 -25.51 -13.90 2.14
C VAL A 72 -25.66 -14.10 3.63
N LEU A 73 -24.65 -14.72 4.24
CA LEU A 73 -24.60 -15.03 5.66
C LEU A 73 -23.64 -14.06 6.36
N PRO A 74 -24.08 -13.32 7.39
CA PRO A 74 -23.14 -12.60 8.22
C PRO A 74 -22.30 -13.62 9.01
N GLY A 75 -20.98 -13.49 8.92
CA GLY A 75 -20.02 -14.30 9.67
C GLY A 75 -20.37 -14.51 11.15
N PRO A 76 -20.73 -13.47 11.94
CA PRO A 76 -21.06 -13.66 13.36
C PRO A 76 -22.20 -14.64 13.63
N VAL A 77 -23.11 -14.84 12.66
CA VAL A 77 -24.19 -15.83 12.82
C VAL A 77 -23.63 -17.24 12.92
N LEU A 78 -22.47 -17.50 12.29
CA LEU A 78 -21.79 -18.79 12.33
C LEU A 78 -21.09 -19.08 13.67
N ASP A 79 -21.10 -18.15 14.64
CA ASP A 79 -20.72 -18.48 16.03
C ASP A 79 -21.88 -19.13 16.81
N GLU A 80 -23.13 -18.89 16.40
CA GLU A 80 -24.33 -19.28 17.15
C GLU A 80 -25.06 -20.46 16.53
N MET A 81 -24.88 -20.69 15.22
CA MET A 81 -25.54 -21.74 14.47
C MET A 81 -24.68 -22.22 13.32
N ASP A 82 -24.87 -23.48 12.91
CA ASP A 82 -24.17 -24.01 11.74
C ASP A 82 -24.66 -23.33 10.45
N ILE A 83 -23.86 -23.47 9.38
CA ILE A 83 -24.17 -22.83 8.09
C ILE A 83 -25.50 -23.30 7.50
N TRP A 84 -25.92 -24.53 7.78
CA TRP A 84 -27.16 -25.10 7.28
C TRP A 84 -28.36 -24.49 7.99
N GLU A 85 -28.30 -24.39 9.31
CA GLU A 85 -29.30 -23.72 10.14
C GLU A 85 -29.44 -22.24 9.73
N ALA A 86 -28.33 -21.56 9.43
CA ALA A 86 -28.36 -20.19 8.93
C ALA A 86 -29.04 -20.06 7.56
N ILE A 87 -28.67 -20.89 6.58
CA ILE A 87 -29.30 -20.92 5.24
C ILE A 87 -30.77 -21.31 5.36
N SER A 88 -31.06 -22.34 6.13
CA SER A 88 -32.41 -22.85 6.40
C SER A 88 -33.31 -21.80 7.00
N THR A 89 -32.78 -21.00 7.94
CA THR A 89 -33.50 -19.89 8.56
C THR A 89 -33.80 -18.79 7.53
N GLN A 90 -32.84 -18.44 6.67
CA GLN A 90 -33.09 -17.47 5.58
C GLN A 90 -34.12 -17.97 4.57
N ILE A 91 -34.10 -19.26 4.22
CA ILE A 91 -35.10 -19.87 3.33
C ILE A 91 -36.47 -19.82 4.01
N PHE A 92 -36.57 -20.28 5.26
CA PHE A 92 -37.83 -20.34 6.00
C PHE A 92 -38.46 -18.96 6.20
N GLU A 93 -37.66 -17.93 6.50
CA GLU A 93 -38.10 -16.54 6.58
C GLU A 93 -38.67 -16.02 5.26
N LYS A 94 -38.15 -16.48 4.10
CA LYS A 94 -38.60 -16.04 2.77
C LYS A 94 -39.77 -16.83 2.19
N THR A 95 -39.83 -18.15 2.39
CA THR A 95 -40.81 -19.03 1.70
C THR A 95 -41.84 -19.70 2.60
N ARG A 96 -41.71 -19.64 3.94
CA ARG A 96 -42.66 -20.24 4.90
C ARG A 96 -42.96 -21.74 4.68
N GLN A 97 -42.13 -22.48 3.93
CA GLN A 97 -42.25 -23.92 3.66
C GLN A 97 -41.14 -24.73 4.37
N ARG A 98 -41.41 -26.00 4.69
CA ARG A 98 -40.51 -26.89 5.46
C ARG A 98 -39.33 -27.41 4.63
N LEU A 99 -38.22 -27.63 5.35
CA LEU A 99 -36.82 -27.77 4.89
C LEU A 99 -36.41 -29.06 4.18
N THR A 100 -37.20 -30.13 4.20
CA THR A 100 -36.80 -31.43 3.66
C THR A 100 -36.67 -31.48 2.13
N GLU A 101 -37.21 -30.50 1.40
CA GLU A 101 -37.05 -30.39 -0.07
C GLU A 101 -35.86 -29.51 -0.49
N SER A 102 -35.15 -28.89 0.49
CA SER A 102 -34.13 -27.87 0.21
C SER A 102 -32.70 -28.40 -0.01
N GLU A 103 -32.33 -29.55 0.57
CA GLU A 103 -31.03 -30.20 0.32
C GLU A 103 -30.93 -30.70 -1.12
N ASP A 104 -31.91 -31.52 -1.56
CA ASP A 104 -32.00 -32.02 -2.94
C ASP A 104 -32.10 -30.87 -3.98
N TRP A 105 -32.79 -29.78 -3.63
CA TRP A 105 -32.87 -28.58 -4.47
C TRP A 105 -31.50 -27.89 -4.61
N MET A 106 -30.73 -27.76 -3.53
CA MET A 106 -29.39 -27.15 -3.59
C MET A 106 -28.35 -28.05 -4.26
N GLU A 107 -28.48 -29.37 -4.19
CA GLU A 107 -27.62 -30.31 -4.93
C GLU A 107 -27.85 -30.25 -6.44
N THR A 108 -29.04 -29.84 -6.88
CA THR A 108 -29.43 -29.76 -8.30
C THR A 108 -29.36 -28.36 -8.90
N THR A 109 -29.13 -27.33 -8.07
CA THR A 109 -29.09 -25.92 -8.48
C THR A 109 -27.71 -25.29 -8.32
N ARG A 110 -27.38 -24.32 -9.19
CA ARG A 110 -26.15 -23.54 -9.06
C ARG A 110 -26.29 -22.55 -7.90
N THR A 111 -25.77 -22.91 -6.74
CA THR A 111 -25.87 -22.13 -5.50
C THR A 111 -24.57 -21.39 -5.18
N LEU A 112 -24.67 -20.11 -4.85
CA LEU A 112 -23.60 -19.26 -4.32
C LEU A 112 -23.88 -18.93 -2.85
N VAL A 113 -22.91 -19.22 -1.98
CA VAL A 113 -22.92 -18.75 -0.59
C VAL A 113 -21.87 -17.66 -0.43
N ILE A 114 -22.26 -16.55 0.18
CA ILE A 114 -21.38 -15.42 0.49
C ILE A 114 -21.36 -15.29 2.01
N ILE A 115 -20.20 -15.40 2.63
CA ILE A 115 -20.02 -15.12 4.06
C ILE A 115 -19.40 -13.74 4.20
N ASP A 116 -20.18 -12.77 4.73
CA ASP A 116 -19.72 -11.40 4.98
C ASP A 116 -19.02 -11.29 6.33
N ASP A 117 -17.92 -10.53 6.42
CA ASP A 117 -17.07 -10.40 7.61
C ASP A 117 -16.55 -11.76 8.18
N PHE A 118 -16.07 -12.65 7.31
CA PHE A 118 -15.51 -13.97 7.66
C PHE A 118 -14.28 -13.89 8.59
N LEU A 119 -14.24 -14.74 9.63
CA LEU A 119 -13.12 -14.91 10.57
C LEU A 119 -12.50 -16.31 10.51
N PRO A 120 -11.17 -16.45 10.70
CA PRO A 120 -10.48 -17.74 10.52
C PRO A 120 -10.88 -18.83 11.53
N ARG A 121 -11.49 -18.46 12.67
CA ARG A 121 -11.92 -19.45 13.66
C ARG A 121 -13.12 -20.29 13.20
N TRP A 122 -13.84 -19.84 12.17
CA TRP A 122 -14.95 -20.57 11.55
C TRP A 122 -14.51 -21.53 10.45
N ASN A 123 -13.19 -21.64 10.21
CA ASN A 123 -12.67 -22.47 9.14
C ASN A 123 -13.09 -23.92 9.31
N ASP A 124 -13.08 -24.51 10.52
CA ASP A 124 -13.37 -25.94 10.67
C ASP A 124 -14.81 -26.31 10.23
N GLU A 125 -15.80 -25.50 10.58
CA GLU A 125 -17.20 -25.72 10.19
C GLU A 125 -17.47 -25.37 8.71
N ALA A 126 -16.91 -24.26 8.24
CA ALA A 126 -16.99 -23.89 6.82
C ALA A 126 -16.29 -24.93 5.93
N VAL A 127 -15.17 -25.49 6.38
CA VAL A 127 -14.41 -26.57 5.73
C VAL A 127 -15.20 -27.87 5.72
N VAL A 128 -15.84 -28.24 6.83
CA VAL A 128 -16.68 -29.44 6.89
C VAL A 128 -17.85 -29.32 5.92
N ALA A 129 -18.52 -28.16 5.87
CA ALA A 129 -19.58 -27.89 4.90
C ALA A 129 -19.05 -27.93 3.44
N LEU A 130 -17.88 -27.35 3.18
CA LEU A 130 -17.25 -27.35 1.85
C LEU A 130 -16.80 -28.74 1.39
N ASN A 131 -16.26 -29.57 2.29
CA ASN A 131 -15.81 -30.92 1.97
C ASN A 131 -16.98 -31.89 1.73
N GLN A 132 -18.13 -31.64 2.35
CA GLN A 132 -19.35 -32.41 2.12
C GLN A 132 -20.03 -32.03 0.80
N TRP A 133 -19.88 -30.78 0.31
CA TRP A 133 -20.71 -30.25 -0.77
C TRP A 133 -19.91 -29.87 -2.02
N LYS A 134 -19.78 -30.83 -2.94
CA LYS A 134 -19.03 -30.69 -4.21
C LYS A 134 -19.68 -29.76 -5.26
N MET A 135 -20.84 -29.15 -4.97
CA MET A 135 -21.69 -28.46 -5.95
C MET A 135 -21.86 -26.94 -5.71
N MET A 136 -21.39 -26.36 -4.59
CA MET A 136 -21.58 -24.95 -4.25
C MET A 136 -20.37 -24.07 -4.59
N SER A 137 -20.63 -22.80 -4.90
CA SER A 137 -19.60 -21.75 -4.95
C SER A 137 -19.60 -20.96 -3.63
N LEU A 138 -18.42 -20.67 -3.09
CA LEU A 138 -18.29 -19.93 -1.82
C LEU A 138 -17.45 -18.66 -2.00
N VAL A 139 -17.96 -17.54 -1.50
CA VAL A 139 -17.24 -16.27 -1.40
C VAL A 139 -17.09 -15.89 0.06
N LEU A 140 -15.86 -15.76 0.54
CA LEU A 140 -15.50 -15.32 1.87
C LEU A 140 -15.06 -13.86 1.79
N LEU A 141 -15.87 -12.95 2.32
CA LEU A 141 -15.51 -11.54 2.43
C LEU A 141 -14.85 -11.32 3.78
N THR A 142 -13.60 -10.86 3.79
CA THR A 142 -12.84 -10.73 5.04
C THR A 142 -11.97 -9.48 5.04
N THR A 143 -11.34 -9.18 6.17
CA THR A 143 -10.34 -8.11 6.25
C THR A 143 -8.96 -8.64 5.82
N PRO A 144 -8.03 -7.78 5.36
CA PRO A 144 -6.69 -8.21 4.97
C PRO A 144 -5.95 -8.95 6.09
N TYR A 145 -6.20 -8.57 7.34
CA TYR A 145 -5.60 -9.20 8.53
C TYR A 145 -6.03 -10.67 8.67
N HIS A 146 -7.29 -10.97 8.42
CA HIS A 146 -7.83 -12.33 8.55
C HIS A 146 -7.61 -13.18 7.30
N ALA A 147 -7.48 -12.57 6.12
CA ALA A 147 -7.33 -13.27 4.85
C ALA A 147 -6.13 -14.22 4.79
N ALA A 148 -4.99 -13.84 5.38
CA ALA A 148 -3.80 -14.70 5.41
C ALA A 148 -4.04 -15.99 6.21
N ASN A 149 -4.62 -15.85 7.41
CA ASN A 149 -4.95 -16.98 8.28
C ASN A 149 -6.07 -17.85 7.69
N THR A 150 -7.05 -17.23 7.03
CA THR A 150 -8.11 -17.95 6.30
C THR A 150 -7.53 -18.80 5.19
N GLN A 151 -6.60 -18.27 4.39
CA GLN A 151 -5.95 -19.03 3.32
C GLN A 151 -5.18 -20.24 3.85
N GLU A 152 -4.40 -20.04 4.91
CA GLU A 152 -3.60 -21.11 5.54
C GLU A 152 -4.49 -22.22 6.10
N ALA A 153 -5.56 -21.85 6.78
CA ALA A 153 -6.51 -22.81 7.34
C ALA A 153 -7.28 -23.58 6.25
N LEU A 154 -7.77 -22.91 5.20
CA LEU A 154 -8.41 -23.57 4.05
C LEU A 154 -7.46 -24.55 3.36
N SER A 155 -6.17 -24.20 3.26
CA SER A 155 -5.14 -25.06 2.69
C SER A 155 -4.87 -26.29 3.56
N THR A 156 -4.78 -26.09 4.88
CA THR A 156 -4.61 -27.18 5.88
C THR A 156 -5.79 -28.15 5.87
N ALA A 157 -6.98 -27.64 5.62
CA ALA A 157 -8.23 -28.36 5.45
C ALA A 157 -8.35 -29.20 4.16
N GLY A 158 -7.34 -29.15 3.28
CA GLY A 158 -7.34 -29.90 2.02
C GLY A 158 -8.17 -29.28 0.91
N ILE A 159 -8.63 -28.03 1.07
CA ILE A 159 -9.36 -27.31 0.02
C ILE A 159 -8.35 -26.76 -0.99
N GLN A 160 -8.29 -27.44 -2.14
CA GLN A 160 -7.47 -27.03 -3.28
C GLN A 160 -8.25 -26.04 -4.16
N ASN A 161 -7.57 -25.11 -4.83
CA ASN A 161 -8.14 -24.07 -5.71
C ASN A 161 -8.84 -22.88 -5.02
N VAL A 162 -8.30 -22.39 -3.90
CA VAL A 162 -8.78 -21.13 -3.29
C VAL A 162 -8.25 -19.93 -4.09
N LYS A 163 -9.14 -19.08 -4.60
CA LYS A 163 -8.80 -17.84 -5.31
C LYS A 163 -8.83 -16.66 -4.36
N LYS A 164 -7.71 -15.96 -4.21
CA LYS A 164 -7.62 -14.75 -3.39
C LYS A 164 -7.71 -13.50 -4.25
N HIS A 165 -8.60 -12.60 -3.87
CA HIS A 165 -8.76 -11.28 -4.48
C HIS A 165 -8.70 -10.21 -3.40
N ARG A 166 -8.15 -9.04 -3.76
CA ARG A 166 -8.19 -7.84 -2.92
C ARG A 166 -9.06 -6.80 -3.58
N LEU A 167 -10.01 -6.25 -2.83
CA LEU A 167 -10.80 -5.13 -3.28
C LEU A 167 -9.88 -3.91 -3.40
N ALA A 168 -9.82 -3.31 -4.58
CA ALA A 168 -9.03 -2.11 -4.79
C ALA A 168 -9.73 -0.92 -4.08
N PRO A 169 -9.00 -0.08 -3.34
CA PRO A 169 -9.56 1.16 -2.80
C PRO A 169 -9.95 2.09 -3.96
N LEU A 170 -10.94 2.98 -3.72
CA LEU A 170 -11.34 3.95 -4.72
C LEU A 170 -10.20 4.95 -4.99
N ASP A 171 -9.91 5.21 -6.25
CA ASP A 171 -9.02 6.29 -6.65
C ASP A 171 -9.76 7.64 -6.69
N LYS A 172 -9.00 8.73 -6.89
CA LYS A 172 -9.53 10.10 -6.98
C LYS A 172 -10.62 10.23 -8.04
N ASN A 173 -10.46 9.59 -9.19
CA ASN A 173 -11.37 9.74 -10.32
C ASN A 173 -12.69 9.00 -10.06
N LYS A 174 -12.63 7.82 -9.45
CA LYS A 174 -13.79 7.05 -9.03
C LYS A 174 -14.54 7.75 -7.90
N MET A 175 -13.84 8.34 -6.93
CA MET A 175 -14.48 9.16 -5.91
C MET A 175 -15.25 10.33 -6.54
N LEU A 176 -14.65 11.04 -7.50
CA LEU A 176 -15.32 12.10 -8.24
C LEU A 176 -16.53 11.59 -9.03
N GLU A 177 -16.45 10.41 -9.65
CA GLU A 177 -17.56 9.76 -10.35
C GLU A 177 -18.75 9.52 -9.41
N PHE A 178 -18.52 9.01 -8.20
CA PHE A 178 -19.57 8.84 -7.19
C PHE A 178 -20.13 10.18 -6.71
N ALA A 179 -19.27 11.18 -6.51
CA ALA A 179 -19.67 12.52 -6.10
C ALA A 179 -20.62 13.19 -7.10
N LYS A 180 -20.58 12.83 -8.39
CA LYS A 180 -21.51 13.37 -9.42
C LYS A 180 -22.98 13.08 -9.13
N ASN A 181 -23.27 12.02 -8.39
CA ASN A 181 -24.63 11.70 -8.00
C ASN A 181 -25.16 12.62 -6.89
N HIS A 182 -24.27 13.36 -6.22
CA HIS A 182 -24.60 14.18 -5.06
C HIS A 182 -24.33 15.67 -5.27
N LEU A 183 -23.40 16.05 -6.14
CA LEU A 183 -22.98 17.44 -6.38
C LEU A 183 -23.37 17.93 -7.78
N VAL A 184 -23.63 19.24 -7.91
CA VAL A 184 -23.78 19.91 -9.22
C VAL A 184 -22.41 20.17 -9.85
N GLU A 185 -22.39 20.47 -11.15
CA GLU A 185 -21.16 20.58 -11.96
C GLU A 185 -20.13 21.58 -11.40
N ASP A 186 -20.55 22.77 -10.96
CA ASP A 186 -19.65 23.78 -10.40
C ASP A 186 -18.93 23.26 -9.14
N HIS A 187 -19.65 22.66 -8.20
CA HIS A 187 -19.07 22.07 -7.00
C HIS A 187 -18.16 20.87 -7.31
N LEU A 188 -18.44 20.11 -8.37
CA LEU A 188 -17.57 19.02 -8.79
C LEU A 188 -16.23 19.54 -9.30
N LEU A 189 -16.21 20.67 -10.00
CA LEU A 189 -14.99 21.30 -10.49
C LEU A 189 -14.13 21.84 -9.33
N GLU A 190 -14.77 22.50 -8.37
CA GLU A 190 -14.13 22.96 -7.13
C GLU A 190 -13.55 21.77 -6.34
N LEU A 191 -14.35 20.71 -6.16
CA LEU A 191 -13.92 19.49 -5.48
C LEU A 191 -12.74 18.82 -6.22
N ALA A 192 -12.78 18.72 -7.54
CA ALA A 192 -11.68 18.14 -8.31
C ALA A 192 -10.37 18.94 -8.14
N THR A 193 -10.48 20.26 -8.04
CA THR A 193 -9.34 21.15 -7.75
C THR A 193 -8.82 20.92 -6.33
N TRP A 194 -9.71 20.87 -5.34
CA TRP A 194 -9.34 20.61 -3.95
C TRP A 194 -8.70 19.23 -3.76
N LEU A 195 -9.26 18.18 -4.35
CA LEU A 195 -8.70 16.82 -4.28
C LEU A 195 -7.34 16.75 -4.97
N THR A 196 -7.08 17.54 -6.01
CA THR A 196 -5.75 17.54 -6.63
C THR A 196 -4.65 17.97 -5.66
N ASN A 197 -4.98 18.84 -4.71
CA ASN A 197 -4.04 19.30 -3.68
C ASN A 197 -4.08 18.48 -2.38
N ASN A 198 -5.20 17.79 -2.11
CA ASN A 198 -5.45 17.17 -0.79
C ASN A 198 -5.65 15.65 -0.82
N TRP A 199 -5.77 15.02 -2.00
CA TRP A 199 -6.09 13.58 -2.10
C TRP A 199 -5.11 12.66 -1.37
N TRP A 200 -3.85 13.05 -1.25
CA TRP A 200 -2.81 12.25 -0.63
C TRP A 200 -3.04 12.00 0.87
N TRP A 201 -3.72 12.90 1.60
CA TRP A 201 -4.21 12.63 2.96
C TRP A 201 -5.72 12.39 2.99
N ALA A 202 -6.50 13.17 2.24
CA ALA A 202 -7.95 13.05 2.23
C ALA A 202 -8.39 11.69 1.68
N GLY A 203 -7.60 11.09 0.79
CA GLY A 203 -7.80 9.74 0.26
C GLY A 203 -7.78 8.66 1.32
N ALA A 204 -7.12 8.87 2.47
CA ALA A 204 -7.21 7.94 3.62
C ALA A 204 -8.65 7.82 4.15
N VAL A 205 -9.48 8.84 3.94
CA VAL A 205 -10.90 8.87 4.31
C VAL A 205 -11.80 8.62 3.08
N LEU A 206 -11.52 9.31 1.98
CA LEU A 206 -12.42 9.40 0.82
C LEU A 206 -12.30 8.23 -0.17
N ARG A 207 -11.32 7.33 0.02
CA ARG A 207 -11.28 6.06 -0.71
C ARG A 207 -12.38 5.08 -0.29
N PHE A 208 -13.07 5.36 0.80
CA PHE A 208 -14.15 4.54 1.33
C PHE A 208 -15.49 5.04 0.81
N LYS A 209 -16.15 4.24 -0.04
CA LYS A 209 -17.41 4.59 -0.69
C LYS A 209 -18.48 5.08 0.29
N GLY A 210 -18.57 4.45 1.46
CA GLY A 210 -19.55 4.79 2.50
C GLY A 210 -19.40 6.20 3.10
N LEU A 211 -18.27 6.89 2.85
CA LEU A 211 -18.03 8.25 3.32
C LEU A 211 -18.25 9.32 2.25
N ILE A 212 -18.47 8.95 0.98
CA ILE A 212 -18.59 9.92 -0.12
C ILE A 212 -19.86 10.75 -0.02
N GLU A 213 -21.01 10.12 0.24
CA GLU A 213 -22.28 10.83 0.41
C GLU A 213 -22.24 11.84 1.58
N PRO A 214 -21.88 11.45 2.82
CA PRO A 214 -21.84 12.41 3.92
C PRO A 214 -20.73 13.45 3.75
N PHE A 215 -19.62 13.12 3.08
CA PHE A 215 -18.63 14.12 2.65
C PHE A 215 -19.23 15.16 1.70
N CYS A 216 -19.99 14.74 0.68
CA CYS A 216 -20.65 15.66 -0.26
C CYS A 216 -21.67 16.55 0.44
N ALA A 217 -22.35 16.05 1.48
CA ALA A 217 -23.24 16.85 2.31
C ALA A 217 -22.48 17.90 3.13
N ALA A 218 -21.35 17.52 3.74
CA ALA A 218 -20.47 18.44 4.47
C ALA A 218 -19.86 19.51 3.53
N TRP A 219 -19.49 19.12 2.31
CA TRP A 219 -19.00 20.02 1.26
C TRP A 219 -20.02 21.12 0.93
N LYS A 220 -21.27 20.73 0.64
CA LYS A 220 -22.36 21.67 0.35
C LYS A 220 -22.66 22.62 1.51
N SER A 221 -22.36 22.20 2.73
CA SER A 221 -22.59 22.99 3.95
C SER A 221 -21.42 23.91 4.28
N GLY A 222 -20.37 23.93 3.45
CA GLY A 222 -19.18 24.79 3.66
C GLY A 222 -18.23 24.32 4.76
N LEU A 223 -18.42 23.10 5.30
CA LEU A 223 -17.64 22.60 6.44
C LEU A 223 -16.24 22.08 6.06
N ILE A 224 -15.92 22.02 4.76
CA ILE A 224 -14.68 21.40 4.25
C ILE A 224 -13.61 22.42 3.86
N GLU A 225 -13.97 23.69 3.64
CA GLU A 225 -13.08 24.68 3.00
C GLU A 225 -11.75 24.89 3.74
N THR A 226 -11.76 24.79 5.07
CA THR A 226 -10.58 25.00 5.93
C THR A 226 -9.97 23.72 6.46
N VAL A 227 -10.46 22.55 6.06
CA VAL A 227 -9.99 21.26 6.56
C VAL A 227 -8.61 20.95 6.00
N SER A 228 -7.70 20.61 6.91
CA SER A 228 -6.28 20.34 6.62
C SER A 228 -5.81 18.96 7.09
N THR A 229 -6.57 18.28 7.95
CA THR A 229 -6.22 16.94 8.46
C THR A 229 -7.34 15.90 8.27
N GLU A 230 -6.96 14.61 8.33
CA GLU A 230 -7.92 13.49 8.32
C GLU A 230 -8.92 13.58 9.48
N THR A 231 -8.45 14.00 10.67
CA THR A 231 -9.30 14.15 11.85
C THR A 231 -10.31 15.29 11.69
N GLU A 232 -9.89 16.43 11.14
CA GLU A 232 -10.79 17.55 10.82
C GLU A 232 -11.82 17.17 9.75
N LEU A 233 -11.42 16.38 8.74
CA LEU A 233 -12.32 15.91 7.69
C LEU A 233 -13.42 15.02 8.27
N LEU A 234 -13.05 14.10 9.16
CA LEU A 234 -13.99 13.24 9.86
C LEU A 234 -14.86 14.02 10.85
N TRP A 235 -14.33 15.07 11.48
CA TRP A 235 -15.13 16.03 12.25
C TRP A 235 -16.14 16.76 11.37
N ALA A 236 -15.74 17.31 10.22
CA ALA A 236 -16.67 18.00 9.31
C ALA A 236 -17.80 17.07 8.82
N ILE A 237 -17.47 15.82 8.52
CA ILE A 237 -18.45 14.77 8.18
C ILE A 237 -19.40 14.52 9.38
N THR A 238 -18.85 14.38 10.59
CA THR A 238 -19.62 14.11 11.82
C THR A 238 -20.46 15.29 12.26
N ASP A 239 -19.96 16.53 12.12
CA ASP A 239 -20.66 17.78 12.41
C ASP A 239 -21.85 17.93 11.44
N CYS A 240 -21.67 17.62 10.15
CA CYS A 240 -22.78 17.57 9.19
C CYS A 240 -23.85 16.53 9.57
N MET A 241 -23.44 15.35 10.05
CA MET A 241 -24.39 14.35 10.58
C MET A 241 -25.10 14.87 11.84
N THR A 242 -24.37 15.58 12.71
CA THR A 242 -24.86 16.16 13.97
C THR A 242 -25.90 17.25 13.71
N GLU A 243 -25.65 18.19 12.79
CA GLU A 243 -26.62 19.25 12.42
C GLU A 243 -27.95 18.65 11.92
N SER A 244 -27.89 17.55 11.18
CA SER A 244 -29.08 16.83 10.73
C SER A 244 -29.86 16.25 11.92
N LEU A 245 -29.16 15.72 12.93
CA LEU A 245 -29.76 15.20 14.16
C LEU A 245 -30.32 16.30 15.06
N GLU A 246 -29.67 17.47 15.13
CA GLU A 246 -30.15 18.64 15.88
C GLU A 246 -31.43 19.22 15.28
N LYS A 247 -31.50 19.34 13.96
CA LYS A 247 -32.73 19.73 13.24
C LYS A 247 -33.91 18.78 13.53
N ASN A 248 -33.61 17.54 13.94
CA ASN A 248 -34.59 16.55 14.37
C ASN A 248 -34.90 16.60 15.89
N GLY A 249 -34.43 17.61 16.61
CA GLY A 249 -34.79 17.90 18.00
C GLY A 249 -33.87 17.28 19.05
N LEU A 250 -32.68 16.80 18.67
CA LEU A 250 -31.69 16.25 19.62
C LEU A 250 -30.74 17.35 20.12
N PRO A 251 -30.49 17.45 21.44
CA PRO A 251 -29.63 18.50 21.98
C PRO A 251 -28.15 18.20 21.75
N GLU A 252 -27.38 19.21 21.34
CA GLU A 252 -25.93 19.17 21.03
C GLU A 252 -25.10 18.43 22.11
N ASN A 253 -25.26 18.81 23.38
CA ASN A 253 -24.54 18.19 24.51
C ASN A 253 -24.84 16.68 24.70
N ALA A 254 -25.97 16.19 24.19
CA ALA A 254 -26.28 14.76 24.19
C ALA A 254 -25.67 14.04 22.98
N LEU A 255 -25.48 14.73 21.85
CA LEU A 255 -24.86 14.19 20.65
C LEU A 255 -23.36 13.94 20.84
N GLU A 256 -22.62 14.83 21.51
CA GLU A 256 -21.20 14.58 21.83
C GLU A 256 -21.02 13.34 22.73
N ARG A 257 -21.88 13.20 23.76
CA ARG A 257 -21.90 12.00 24.61
C ARG A 257 -22.26 10.75 23.82
N TRP A 258 -23.16 10.89 22.84
CA TRP A 258 -23.54 9.81 21.94
C TRP A 258 -22.38 9.36 21.07
N TRP A 259 -21.68 10.28 20.39
CA TRP A 259 -20.51 9.97 19.58
C TRP A 259 -19.40 9.29 20.41
N THR A 260 -19.19 9.76 21.64
CA THR A 260 -18.24 9.13 22.57
C THR A 260 -18.64 7.70 22.95
N ALA A 261 -19.93 7.46 23.23
CA ALA A 261 -20.44 6.13 23.56
C ALA A 261 -20.36 5.18 22.35
N LEU A 262 -20.72 5.67 21.16
CA LEU A 262 -20.58 4.94 19.91
C LEU A 262 -19.12 4.58 19.62
N GLY A 263 -18.18 5.48 19.90
CA GLY A 263 -16.75 5.19 19.85
C GLY A 263 -16.31 4.00 20.71
N GLY A 264 -16.96 3.79 21.87
CA GLY A 264 -16.72 2.60 22.70
C GLY A 264 -17.23 1.30 22.06
N LEU A 265 -18.29 1.36 21.26
CA LEU A 265 -18.80 0.24 20.47
C LEU A 265 -17.91 -0.02 19.24
N CYS A 266 -17.48 1.04 18.55
CA CYS A 266 -16.51 0.96 17.46
C CYS A 266 -15.19 0.31 17.93
N ARG A 267 -14.73 0.66 19.14
CA ARG A 267 -13.56 0.03 19.74
C ARG A 267 -13.70 -1.49 19.83
N ARG A 268 -14.77 -1.98 20.46
CA ARG A 268 -15.03 -3.43 20.59
C ARG A 268 -15.11 -4.10 19.23
N SER A 269 -15.71 -3.41 18.27
CA SER A 269 -15.86 -3.86 16.90
C SER A 269 -14.52 -3.99 16.16
N LEU A 270 -13.56 -3.09 16.42
CA LEU A 270 -12.17 -3.16 15.92
C LEU A 270 -11.34 -4.23 16.65
N GLU A 271 -11.48 -4.36 17.97
CA GLU A 271 -10.78 -5.37 18.79
C GLU A 271 -11.17 -6.80 18.41
N THR A 272 -12.46 -7.03 18.16
CA THR A 272 -13.00 -8.37 17.93
C THR A 272 -13.09 -8.76 16.46
N GLY A 273 -13.04 -7.79 15.55
CA GLY A 273 -13.28 -8.02 14.14
C GLY A 273 -14.76 -8.21 13.78
N TYR A 274 -15.70 -8.03 14.72
CA TYR A 274 -17.15 -8.10 14.48
C TYR A 274 -17.79 -6.75 14.14
N PRO A 275 -18.84 -6.68 13.31
CA PRO A 275 -19.69 -5.50 13.20
C PRO A 275 -20.41 -5.19 14.54
N MET A 276 -20.94 -3.99 14.69
CA MET A 276 -21.63 -3.58 15.92
C MET A 276 -23.04 -4.17 15.98
N ASN A 277 -23.45 -4.69 17.14
CA ASN A 277 -24.83 -5.16 17.33
C ASN A 277 -25.78 -3.97 17.51
N ALA A 278 -26.84 -3.89 16.69
CA ALA A 278 -27.81 -2.80 16.76
C ALA A 278 -28.52 -2.71 18.13
N SER A 279 -28.71 -3.84 18.82
CA SER A 279 -29.30 -3.86 20.16
C SER A 279 -28.40 -3.18 21.19
N GLU A 280 -27.08 -3.32 21.07
CA GLU A 280 -26.11 -2.60 21.91
C GLU A 280 -26.11 -1.11 21.61
N VAL A 281 -26.15 -0.74 20.32
CA VAL A 281 -26.28 0.65 19.86
C VAL A 281 -27.56 1.29 20.43
N GLU A 282 -28.69 0.58 20.35
CA GLU A 282 -29.95 1.02 20.96
C GLU A 282 -29.88 1.14 22.48
N TYR A 283 -29.18 0.22 23.13
CA TYR A 283 -29.00 0.24 24.59
C TYR A 283 -28.21 1.46 25.03
N GLU A 284 -27.09 1.78 24.38
CA GLU A 284 -26.31 2.99 24.68
C GLU A 284 -27.11 4.26 24.36
N ALA A 285 -27.84 4.30 23.24
CA ALA A 285 -28.68 5.44 22.88
C ALA A 285 -29.76 5.70 23.94
N ARG A 286 -30.38 4.66 24.49
CA ARG A 286 -31.40 4.77 25.57
C ARG A 286 -30.86 5.39 26.85
N LYS A 287 -29.58 5.18 27.18
CA LYS A 287 -28.96 5.81 28.36
C LYS A 287 -28.83 7.32 28.21
N ILE A 288 -28.64 7.79 26.99
CA ILE A 288 -28.36 9.20 26.67
C ILE A 288 -29.64 9.95 26.32
N PHE A 289 -30.58 9.30 25.61
CA PHE A 289 -31.85 9.86 25.15
C PHE A 289 -33.06 9.13 25.76
N PRO A 290 -33.30 9.22 27.08
CA PRO A 290 -34.24 8.33 27.79
C PRO A 290 -35.71 8.45 27.35
N THR A 291 -36.19 9.62 26.90
CA THR A 291 -37.57 9.84 26.44
C THR A 291 -37.73 9.53 24.95
N GLY A 292 -38.62 8.60 24.57
CA GLY A 292 -38.88 8.28 23.16
C GLY A 292 -37.74 7.56 22.42
N SER A 293 -36.72 7.10 23.16
CA SER A 293 -35.48 6.47 22.69
C SER A 293 -35.63 5.46 21.56
N LYS A 294 -36.61 4.54 21.62
CA LYS A 294 -36.86 3.56 20.55
C LYS A 294 -37.20 4.25 19.23
N GLY A 295 -38.06 5.28 19.28
CA GLY A 295 -38.42 6.07 18.10
C GLY A 295 -37.26 6.91 17.59
N VAL A 296 -36.51 7.55 18.49
CA VAL A 296 -35.34 8.37 18.13
C VAL A 296 -34.24 7.53 17.49
N THR A 297 -33.92 6.38 18.09
CA THR A 297 -32.83 5.52 17.63
C THR A 297 -33.17 4.89 16.27
N ALA A 298 -34.39 4.36 16.12
CA ALA A 298 -34.82 3.73 14.88
C ALA A 298 -35.03 4.74 13.73
N LYS A 299 -35.49 5.97 14.02
CA LYS A 299 -35.85 6.95 12.99
C LYS A 299 -34.68 7.86 12.58
N HIS A 300 -33.74 8.13 13.49
CA HIS A 300 -32.71 9.17 13.27
C HIS A 300 -31.28 8.64 13.40
N LEU A 301 -30.97 7.78 14.39
CA LEU A 301 -29.59 7.36 14.65
C LEU A 301 -29.17 6.14 13.80
N LEU A 302 -29.97 5.08 13.74
CA LEU A 302 -29.61 3.86 13.00
C LEU A 302 -29.48 4.08 11.49
N PRO A 303 -30.38 4.82 10.81
CA PRO A 303 -30.20 5.11 9.39
C PRO A 303 -28.89 5.85 9.09
N ALA A 304 -28.40 6.67 10.04
CA ALA A 304 -27.13 7.39 9.90
C ALA A 304 -25.89 6.50 10.05
N LEU A 305 -26.03 5.29 10.61
CA LEU A 305 -24.92 4.37 10.89
C LEU A 305 -24.70 3.28 9.83
N GLY A 306 -25.57 3.19 8.83
CA GLY A 306 -25.51 2.20 7.76
C GLY A 306 -25.94 0.79 8.20
N GLU A 307 -26.82 0.15 7.42
CA GLU A 307 -27.28 -1.21 7.71
C GLU A 307 -26.42 -2.25 6.99
N SER A 308 -25.91 -3.24 7.75
CA SER A 308 -25.39 -4.49 7.20
C SER A 308 -26.50 -5.55 7.17
N ALA A 309 -26.32 -6.62 6.38
CA ALA A 309 -27.34 -7.65 6.21
C ALA A 309 -27.75 -8.27 7.57
N GLY A 310 -29.05 -8.29 7.85
CA GLY A 310 -29.61 -8.96 9.03
C GLY A 310 -29.93 -10.43 8.72
N CYS A 311 -29.82 -11.30 9.72
CA CYS A 311 -30.25 -12.69 9.68
C CYS A 311 -30.73 -13.08 11.09
N CYS A 312 -31.77 -13.91 11.19
CA CYS A 312 -32.26 -14.47 12.46
C CYS A 312 -32.70 -13.42 13.51
N GLY A 313 -33.25 -12.28 13.07
CA GLY A 313 -33.73 -11.22 13.96
C GLY A 313 -32.66 -10.34 14.61
N VAL A 314 -31.37 -10.61 14.39
CA VAL A 314 -30.25 -9.76 14.84
C VAL A 314 -29.85 -8.81 13.71
N ARG A 315 -29.71 -7.51 14.05
CA ARG A 315 -29.26 -6.48 13.11
C ARG A 315 -27.83 -6.08 13.45
N TRP A 316 -26.96 -6.15 12.45
CA TRP A 316 -25.56 -5.73 12.54
C TRP A 316 -25.37 -4.40 11.82
N LEU A 317 -24.50 -3.54 12.35
CA LEU A 317 -24.20 -2.22 11.83
C LEU A 317 -22.70 -2.12 11.55
N SER A 318 -22.36 -1.53 10.42
CA SER A 318 -20.97 -1.41 9.98
C SER A 318 -20.71 0.00 9.49
N LEU A 319 -19.79 0.69 10.17
CA LEU A 319 -19.29 1.98 9.75
C LEU A 319 -18.04 1.80 8.88
N PRO A 320 -17.76 2.75 7.97
CA PRO A 320 -16.47 2.81 7.31
C PRO A 320 -15.33 2.86 8.32
N GLN A 321 -14.25 2.13 8.06
CA GLN A 321 -13.15 1.96 9.01
C GLN A 321 -12.54 3.27 9.52
N PRO A 322 -12.27 4.30 8.69
CA PRO A 322 -11.72 5.58 9.20
C PRO A 322 -12.65 6.25 10.22
N LEU A 323 -13.96 6.17 10.02
CA LEU A 323 -14.93 6.74 10.95
C LEU A 323 -14.97 5.95 12.27
N MET A 324 -14.82 4.61 12.21
CA MET A 324 -14.68 3.79 13.41
C MET A 324 -13.42 4.14 14.20
N GLU A 325 -12.28 4.30 13.52
CA GLU A 325 -10.99 4.65 14.13
C GLU A 325 -11.06 6.04 14.78
N PHE A 326 -11.67 7.00 14.10
CA PHE A 326 -11.91 8.36 14.60
C PHE A 326 -12.81 8.41 15.85
N LEU A 327 -13.97 7.73 15.81
CA LEU A 327 -14.87 7.67 16.97
C LEU A 327 -14.26 6.89 18.12
N THR A 328 -13.51 5.82 17.83
CA THR A 328 -12.72 5.10 18.84
C THR A 328 -11.69 6.03 19.48
N GLY A 329 -10.99 6.83 18.67
CA GLY A 329 -10.06 7.86 19.16
C GLY A 329 -10.73 8.88 20.08
N LEU A 330 -11.97 9.28 19.78
CA LEU A 330 -12.75 10.19 20.64
C LEU A 330 -13.05 9.53 21.99
N ASN A 331 -13.50 8.27 21.98
CA ASN A 331 -13.72 7.50 23.20
C ASN A 331 -12.43 7.36 24.03
N VAL A 332 -11.31 7.00 23.39
CA VAL A 332 -10.01 6.84 24.03
C VAL A 332 -9.53 8.16 24.64
N PHE A 333 -9.71 9.28 23.94
CA PHE A 333 -9.40 10.61 24.44
C PHE A 333 -10.13 10.89 25.76
N HIS A 334 -11.46 10.76 25.79
CA HIS A 334 -12.24 11.02 27.01
C HIS A 334 -11.90 10.05 28.15
N GLN A 335 -11.71 8.75 27.86
CA GLN A 335 -11.33 7.75 28.87
C GLN A 335 -9.91 8.01 29.41
N ASN A 336 -9.00 8.52 28.57
CA ASN A 336 -7.68 8.93 29.03
C ASN A 336 -7.73 10.16 29.93
N LEU A 337 -8.59 11.13 29.63
CA LEU A 337 -8.86 12.27 30.52
C LEU A 337 -9.52 11.85 31.84
N ALA A 338 -10.24 10.71 31.86
CA ALA A 338 -10.75 10.09 33.07
C ALA A 338 -9.70 9.28 33.88
N GLY A 339 -8.52 9.00 33.31
CA GLY A 339 -7.41 8.34 34.02
C GLY A 339 -6.94 7.01 33.43
N LEU A 340 -7.57 6.50 32.38
CA LEU A 340 -7.20 5.21 31.79
C LEU A 340 -6.06 5.36 30.77
N PRO A 341 -4.98 4.56 30.84
CA PRO A 341 -3.88 4.64 29.87
C PRO A 341 -4.33 4.31 28.44
N ILE A 342 -3.87 5.07 27.43
CA ILE A 342 -4.20 4.82 26.01
C ILE A 342 -3.91 3.37 25.62
N LYS A 343 -2.72 2.86 25.99
CA LYS A 343 -2.30 1.48 25.73
C LYS A 343 -3.32 0.42 26.19
N SER A 344 -3.96 0.65 27.34
CA SER A 344 -4.98 -0.29 27.84
C SER A 344 -6.28 -0.23 27.04
N LEU A 345 -6.55 0.91 26.40
CA LEU A 345 -7.77 1.20 25.66
C LEU A 345 -7.67 0.89 24.17
N VAL A 346 -6.49 0.61 23.62
CA VAL A 346 -6.32 0.21 22.20
C VAL A 346 -5.86 -1.24 22.05
N LYS A 347 -5.60 -1.91 23.18
CA LYS A 347 -5.13 -3.29 23.21
C LYS A 347 -6.08 -4.23 22.48
N GLY A 348 -5.56 -4.95 21.49
CA GLY A 348 -6.31 -5.94 20.70
C GLY A 348 -6.82 -5.41 19.36
N ILE A 349 -6.68 -4.11 19.09
CA ILE A 349 -6.88 -3.55 17.75
C ILE A 349 -5.68 -3.92 16.89
N ALA A 350 -5.92 -4.43 15.68
CA ALA A 350 -4.87 -4.94 14.79
C ALA A 350 -3.89 -3.85 14.31
N ASP A 351 -4.39 -2.63 14.10
CA ASP A 351 -3.60 -1.45 13.78
C ASP A 351 -4.04 -0.29 14.67
N GLU A 352 -3.30 -0.04 15.76
CA GLU A 352 -3.66 0.93 16.80
C GLU A 352 -3.24 2.37 16.44
N ASP A 353 -2.27 2.56 15.54
CA ASP A 353 -1.70 3.86 15.20
C ASP A 353 -2.75 4.87 14.70
N PRO A 354 -3.68 4.53 13.76
CA PRO A 354 -4.72 5.47 13.29
C PRO A 354 -5.61 5.97 14.43
N VAL A 355 -5.99 5.10 15.36
CA VAL A 355 -6.82 5.46 16.53
C VAL A 355 -6.11 6.49 17.39
N VAL A 356 -4.82 6.26 17.69
CA VAL A 356 -4.05 7.16 18.56
C VAL A 356 -3.72 8.49 17.86
N VAL A 357 -3.54 8.49 16.54
CA VAL A 357 -3.41 9.74 15.75
C VAL A 357 -4.68 10.60 15.86
N HIS A 358 -5.87 9.99 15.87
CA HIS A 358 -7.12 10.72 16.11
C HIS A 358 -7.25 11.26 17.54
N VAL A 359 -6.72 10.57 18.56
CA VAL A 359 -6.65 11.11 19.93
C VAL A 359 -5.93 12.47 19.96
N ALA A 360 -4.84 12.60 19.19
CA ALA A 360 -4.10 13.86 19.07
C ALA A 360 -4.89 14.95 18.33
N GLY A 361 -5.71 14.59 17.33
CA GLY A 361 -6.57 15.56 16.66
C GLY A 361 -7.77 16.00 17.49
N HIS A 362 -8.32 15.13 18.33
CA HIS A 362 -9.35 15.50 19.31
C HIS A 362 -8.82 16.49 20.36
N LEU A 363 -7.54 16.38 20.73
CA LEU A 363 -6.88 17.40 21.55
C LEU A 363 -6.86 18.77 20.87
N ALA A 364 -6.48 18.85 19.59
CA ALA A 364 -6.50 20.12 18.85
C ALA A 364 -7.91 20.72 18.78
N ARG A 365 -8.91 19.89 18.46
CA ARG A 365 -10.32 20.32 18.44
C ARG A 365 -10.79 20.86 19.80
N ALA A 366 -10.41 20.21 20.91
CA ALA A 366 -10.72 20.68 22.25
C ALA A 366 -10.03 22.01 22.59
N ALA A 367 -8.81 22.22 22.10
CA ALA A 367 -8.10 23.49 22.24
C ALA A 367 -8.80 24.63 21.48
N GLU A 368 -9.19 24.39 20.22
CA GLU A 368 -9.92 25.36 19.40
C GLU A 368 -11.26 25.78 19.99
N ARG A 369 -12.00 24.82 20.57
CA ARG A 369 -13.30 25.07 21.22
C ARG A 369 -13.18 25.72 22.60
N GLY A 370 -11.96 25.98 23.09
CA GLY A 370 -11.73 26.51 24.44
C GLY A 370 -12.10 25.54 25.56
N THR A 371 -12.25 24.24 25.25
CA THR A 371 -12.57 23.17 26.20
C THR A 371 -11.33 22.38 26.61
N THR A 372 -10.18 23.05 26.63
CA THR A 372 -8.89 22.42 26.92
C THR A 372 -8.92 21.75 28.30
N PRO A 373 -8.55 20.46 28.41
CA PRO A 373 -8.50 19.77 29.69
C PRO A 373 -7.56 20.45 30.71
N PRO A 374 -7.78 20.27 32.02
CA PRO A 374 -6.84 20.74 33.04
C PRO A 374 -5.43 20.20 32.82
N GLU A 375 -4.41 21.00 33.18
CA GLU A 375 -2.98 20.71 32.95
C GLU A 375 -2.56 19.28 33.35
N LYS A 376 -2.98 18.80 34.53
CA LYS A 376 -2.66 17.43 34.98
C LYS A 376 -3.17 16.35 34.03
N GLN A 377 -4.33 16.55 33.42
CA GLN A 377 -4.90 15.60 32.45
C GLN A 377 -4.18 15.70 31.10
N LEU A 378 -3.81 16.92 30.67
CA LEU A 378 -3.00 17.15 29.45
C LEU A 378 -1.64 16.48 29.54
N ILE A 379 -0.90 16.67 30.64
CA ILE A 379 0.42 16.04 30.84
C ILE A 379 0.30 14.52 30.77
N ARG A 380 -0.76 13.95 31.35
CA ARG A 380 -1.03 12.51 31.25
C ARG A 380 -1.32 12.10 29.81
N LEU A 381 -2.09 12.88 29.07
CA LEU A 381 -2.37 12.61 27.66
C LEU A 381 -1.07 12.61 26.84
N PHE A 382 -0.24 13.65 26.96
CA PHE A 382 1.02 13.77 26.23
C PHE A 382 1.97 12.61 26.54
N ARG A 383 2.10 12.24 27.82
CA ARG A 383 2.85 11.06 28.23
C ARG A 383 2.36 9.79 27.56
N ASN A 384 1.05 9.57 27.51
CA ASN A 384 0.51 8.37 26.88
C ASN A 384 0.70 8.35 25.36
N LEU A 385 0.61 9.51 24.69
CA LEU A 385 0.91 9.64 23.26
C LEU A 385 2.38 9.33 22.97
N VAL A 386 3.31 9.89 23.76
CA VAL A 386 4.75 9.64 23.62
C VAL A 386 5.11 8.19 23.95
N LEU A 387 4.56 7.60 25.02
CA LEU A 387 4.81 6.18 25.35
C LEU A 387 4.31 5.20 24.28
N HIS A 388 3.36 5.61 23.46
CA HIS A 388 2.87 4.80 22.34
C HIS A 388 3.85 4.80 21.17
N MET A 389 4.54 5.91 20.93
CA MET A 389 5.56 6.03 19.89
C MET A 389 6.66 4.97 20.00
N ASP A 390 7.09 4.59 21.21
CA ASP A 390 8.11 3.54 21.38
C ASP A 390 7.70 2.16 20.85
N GLN A 391 6.40 1.93 20.73
CA GLN A 391 5.79 0.68 20.27
C GLN A 391 5.40 0.74 18.78
N ALA A 392 5.29 1.94 18.22
CA ALA A 392 4.99 2.14 16.81
C ALA A 392 6.08 1.48 15.95
N LYS A 393 5.65 0.82 14.87
CA LYS A 393 6.55 0.16 13.92
C LYS A 393 7.49 1.17 13.25
N ASP A 394 7.00 2.38 13.00
CA ASP A 394 7.76 3.52 12.53
C ASP A 394 7.53 4.73 13.44
N ARG A 395 8.50 4.93 14.36
CA ARG A 395 8.42 5.96 15.41
C ARG A 395 8.41 7.38 14.85
N PHE A 396 9.18 7.64 13.79
CA PHE A 396 9.32 8.99 13.25
C PHE A 396 8.08 9.38 12.46
N SER A 397 7.60 8.50 11.58
CA SER A 397 6.35 8.72 10.86
C SER A 397 5.15 8.88 11.79
N TYR A 398 5.08 8.07 12.85
CA TYR A 398 4.08 8.23 13.91
C TYR A 398 4.12 9.63 14.54
N THR A 399 5.32 10.11 14.90
CA THR A 399 5.53 11.44 15.50
C THR A 399 5.04 12.55 14.58
N LEU A 400 5.39 12.49 13.29
CA LEU A 400 4.94 13.48 12.30
C LEU A 400 3.41 13.49 12.17
N ARG A 401 2.76 12.31 12.16
CA ARG A 401 1.29 12.19 12.08
C ARG A 401 0.59 12.75 13.32
N ILE A 402 1.15 12.52 14.52
CA ILE A 402 0.62 13.08 15.77
C ILE A 402 0.72 14.60 15.77
N LEU A 403 1.87 15.15 15.40
CA LEU A 403 2.06 16.60 15.29
C LEU A 403 1.15 17.22 14.23
N PHE A 404 0.99 16.57 13.08
CA PHE A 404 0.08 17.01 12.02
C PHE A 404 -1.37 17.04 12.50
N SER A 405 -1.86 15.92 13.05
CA SER A 405 -3.25 15.77 13.53
C SER A 405 -3.56 16.74 14.67
N SER A 406 -2.58 17.03 15.54
CA SER A 406 -2.74 17.98 16.65
C SER A 406 -2.50 19.45 16.27
N HIS A 407 -2.37 19.78 14.98
CA HIS A 407 -2.04 21.14 14.51
C HIS A 407 -0.81 21.72 15.18
N ILE A 408 0.18 20.87 15.46
CA ILE A 408 1.44 21.21 16.11
C ILE A 408 1.17 21.88 17.46
N TYR A 409 0.33 21.24 18.28
CA TYR A 409 -0.03 21.76 19.60
C TYR A 409 1.24 22.07 20.43
N PRO A 410 1.51 23.34 20.81
CA PRO A 410 2.84 23.75 21.26
C PRO A 410 3.37 22.99 22.48
N GLU A 411 2.51 22.73 23.48
CA GLU A 411 2.93 21.99 24.68
C GLU A 411 3.18 20.51 24.39
N LEU A 412 2.49 19.91 23.40
CA LEU A 412 2.76 18.54 22.97
C LEU A 412 4.09 18.47 22.21
N LEU A 413 4.37 19.42 21.31
CA LEU A 413 5.65 19.53 20.63
C LEU A 413 6.80 19.65 21.64
N LYS A 414 6.67 20.54 22.63
CA LYS A 414 7.65 20.70 23.71
C LYS A 414 7.87 19.40 24.48
N TYR A 415 6.78 18.67 24.76
CA TYR A 415 6.84 17.38 25.44
C TYR A 415 7.58 16.33 24.60
N ILE A 416 7.26 16.22 23.31
CA ILE A 416 7.93 15.33 22.35
C ILE A 416 9.42 15.65 22.27
N VAL A 417 9.79 16.91 22.06
CA VAL A 417 11.20 17.33 21.94
C VAL A 417 12.02 17.02 23.20
N THR A 418 11.38 17.05 24.38
CA THR A 418 12.06 16.84 25.67
C THR A 418 12.18 15.36 26.03
N ASP A 419 11.15 14.56 25.76
CA ASP A 419 11.03 13.18 26.26
C ASP A 419 11.34 12.11 25.19
N VAL A 420 11.50 12.48 23.92
CA VAL A 420 11.80 11.56 22.81
C VAL A 420 13.27 11.62 22.41
N ASP A 421 13.92 10.45 22.40
CA ASP A 421 15.26 10.28 21.83
C ASP A 421 15.19 10.14 20.30
N PHE A 422 15.42 11.25 19.61
CA PHE A 422 15.49 11.26 18.15
C PHE A 422 16.81 10.68 17.63
N THR A 423 16.70 9.83 16.61
CA THR A 423 17.85 9.31 15.87
C THR A 423 18.55 10.42 15.07
N LYS A 424 19.85 10.25 14.83
CA LYS A 424 20.62 11.19 13.97
C LYS A 424 20.22 11.11 12.50
N VAL A 425 19.56 10.03 12.10
CA VAL A 425 19.01 9.81 10.76
C VAL A 425 17.49 9.80 10.89
N TRP A 426 16.82 10.70 10.20
CA TRP A 426 15.36 10.75 10.13
C TRP A 426 14.88 9.99 8.90
N ASP A 427 13.87 9.14 9.05
CA ASP A 427 13.21 8.44 7.95
C ASP A 427 11.84 9.09 7.73
N ILE A 428 11.68 9.76 6.58
CA ILE A 428 10.50 10.56 6.22
C ILE A 428 9.85 9.88 5.02
N SER A 429 8.81 9.09 5.27
CA SER A 429 8.13 8.30 4.25
C SER A 429 6.75 8.85 3.85
N ASP A 430 6.36 8.60 2.60
CA ASP A 430 5.01 8.72 2.00
C ASP A 430 3.95 9.45 2.85
N SER A 431 3.17 8.65 3.57
CA SER A 431 1.95 9.04 4.28
C SER A 431 2.23 9.89 5.51
N ALA A 432 3.47 10.01 5.97
CA ALA A 432 3.86 10.87 7.09
C ALA A 432 4.63 12.12 6.65
N MET A 433 5.00 12.22 5.37
CA MET A 433 5.71 13.37 4.84
C MET A 433 4.81 14.62 4.89
N ARG A 434 5.05 15.47 5.88
CA ARG A 434 4.34 16.72 6.13
C ARG A 434 5.34 17.83 6.44
N PHE A 435 5.29 18.90 5.68
CA PHE A 435 6.16 20.05 5.76
C PHE A 435 6.12 20.69 7.14
N HIS A 436 4.94 21.08 7.65
CA HIS A 436 4.84 21.82 8.91
C HIS A 436 5.32 21.03 10.14
N PRO A 437 4.97 19.74 10.33
CA PRO A 437 5.54 18.93 11.41
C PRO A 437 7.06 18.78 11.32
N VAL A 438 7.61 18.59 10.11
CA VAL A 438 9.07 18.51 9.92
C VAL A 438 9.72 19.84 10.26
N GLU A 439 9.16 20.96 9.81
CA GLU A 439 9.61 22.32 10.12
C GLU A 439 9.65 22.57 11.63
N ALA A 440 8.56 22.28 12.33
CA ALA A 440 8.46 22.46 13.77
C ALA A 440 9.49 21.61 14.55
N LEU A 441 9.73 20.36 14.14
CA LEU A 441 10.78 19.54 14.76
C LEU A 441 12.19 20.09 14.48
N LEU A 442 12.45 20.58 13.27
CA LEU A 442 13.75 21.14 12.88
C LEU A 442 14.12 22.44 13.59
N GLU A 443 13.15 23.14 14.18
CA GLU A 443 13.41 24.30 15.06
C GLU A 443 14.07 23.90 16.38
N HIS A 444 13.90 22.65 16.80
CA HIS A 444 14.37 22.16 18.10
C HIS A 444 15.45 21.06 17.98
N ILE A 445 15.36 20.23 16.94
CA ILE A 445 16.21 19.05 16.76
C ILE A 445 16.87 19.12 15.40
N ARG A 446 18.19 18.93 15.36
CA ARG A 446 18.95 18.94 14.11
C ARG A 446 19.46 17.53 13.78
N PRO A 447 18.81 16.80 12.87
CA PRO A 447 19.35 15.53 12.39
C PRO A 447 20.64 15.77 11.58
N LEU A 448 21.44 14.72 11.48
CA LEU A 448 22.60 14.70 10.59
C LEU A 448 22.17 14.41 9.16
N LYS A 449 21.27 13.44 9.00
CA LYS A 449 20.78 12.95 7.71
C LYS A 449 19.25 12.78 7.74
N ALA A 450 18.60 12.99 6.61
CA ALA A 450 17.21 12.63 6.37
C ALA A 450 17.12 11.72 5.14
N GLU A 451 16.35 10.64 5.26
CA GLU A 451 15.98 9.74 4.16
C GLU A 451 14.53 10.06 3.82
N VAL A 452 14.30 10.66 2.64
CA VAL A 452 12.99 11.12 2.19
C VAL A 452 12.56 10.22 1.04
N THR A 453 11.59 9.35 1.31
CA THR A 453 11.24 8.25 0.41
C THR A 453 9.75 8.29 0.07
N VAL A 454 9.46 8.20 -1.23
CA VAL A 454 8.12 7.98 -1.77
C VAL A 454 8.06 6.57 -2.37
N THR A 455 7.28 5.68 -1.77
CA THR A 455 7.06 4.29 -2.22
C THR A 455 6.22 4.26 -3.48
N ARG A 456 6.43 3.23 -4.30
CA ARG A 456 5.69 3.03 -5.55
C ARG A 456 4.19 2.91 -5.27
N GLY A 457 3.39 3.70 -5.98
CA GLY A 457 1.92 3.76 -5.86
C GLY A 457 1.41 4.79 -4.86
N GLU A 458 2.29 5.34 -4.02
CA GLU A 458 1.95 6.36 -3.03
C GLU A 458 2.17 7.77 -3.58
N SER A 459 1.71 8.80 -2.88
CA SER A 459 1.90 10.19 -3.30
C SER A 459 2.31 11.08 -2.15
N ALA A 460 3.36 11.89 -2.35
CA ALA A 460 3.83 12.87 -1.36
C ALA A 460 4.08 14.23 -2.04
N PRO A 461 3.03 15.04 -2.29
CA PRO A 461 3.20 16.31 -3.00
C PRO A 461 3.97 17.36 -2.21
N GLU A 462 4.18 17.15 -0.90
CA GLU A 462 5.00 18.02 -0.06
C GLU A 462 6.50 17.70 -0.10
N MET A 463 6.91 16.64 -0.83
CA MET A 463 8.32 16.25 -0.97
C MET A 463 9.22 17.41 -1.42
N PRO A 464 8.85 18.24 -2.43
CA PRO A 464 9.69 19.37 -2.83
C PRO A 464 9.90 20.40 -1.71
N GLN A 465 8.87 20.69 -0.91
CA GLN A 465 8.93 21.64 0.20
C GLN A 465 9.79 21.09 1.35
N VAL A 466 9.62 19.81 1.69
CA VAL A 466 10.44 19.12 2.71
C VAL A 466 11.90 19.06 2.26
N ALA A 467 12.18 18.67 1.02
CA ALA A 467 13.54 18.60 0.49
C ALA A 467 14.20 20.00 0.45
N ARG A 468 13.44 21.04 0.10
CA ARG A 468 13.90 22.42 0.18
C ARG A 468 14.30 22.81 1.60
N LEU A 469 13.43 22.57 2.57
CA LEU A 469 13.66 22.90 3.97
C LEU A 469 14.91 22.21 4.52
N LEU A 470 15.07 20.91 4.25
CA LEU A 470 16.25 20.14 4.64
C LEU A 470 17.53 20.69 3.99
N ALA A 471 17.44 21.08 2.71
CA ALA A 471 18.56 21.69 1.98
C ALA A 471 18.98 23.05 2.56
N GLU A 472 18.01 23.92 2.88
CA GLU A 472 18.25 25.23 3.51
C GLU A 472 18.91 25.09 4.90
N ARG A 473 18.58 24.01 5.64
CA ARG A 473 19.17 23.69 6.95
C ARG A 473 20.51 22.94 6.85
N GLY A 474 20.96 22.60 5.63
CA GLY A 474 22.20 21.89 5.37
C GLY A 474 22.22 20.47 5.93
N ILE A 475 21.06 19.78 5.96
CA ILE A 475 20.93 18.39 6.41
C ILE A 475 21.23 17.47 5.23
N PHE A 476 22.05 16.43 5.44
CA PHE A 476 22.35 15.49 4.36
C PHE A 476 21.10 14.69 3.95
N MET A 477 20.89 14.48 2.66
CA MET A 477 19.67 13.87 2.13
C MET A 477 19.94 12.62 1.30
N PHE A 478 19.13 11.59 1.56
CA PHE A 478 18.76 10.55 0.61
C PHE A 478 17.37 10.89 0.09
N LEU A 479 17.21 11.01 -1.24
CA LEU A 479 15.93 11.29 -1.86
C LEU A 479 15.55 10.18 -2.83
N ALA A 480 14.41 9.55 -2.59
CA ALA A 480 13.89 8.52 -3.48
C ALA A 480 12.43 8.77 -3.82
N ASP A 481 12.15 8.92 -5.11
CA ASP A 481 10.77 8.87 -5.64
C ASP A 481 10.62 7.62 -6.51
N MET A 482 10.09 6.56 -5.91
CA MET A 482 9.94 5.26 -6.57
C MET A 482 8.82 5.28 -7.63
N ASN A 483 7.92 6.27 -7.61
CA ASN A 483 6.95 6.43 -8.69
C ASN A 483 7.64 6.88 -9.97
N HIS A 484 8.62 7.78 -9.87
CA HIS A 484 9.38 8.25 -11.03
C HIS A 484 10.31 7.18 -11.62
N LEU A 485 10.58 6.10 -10.89
CA LEU A 485 11.26 4.91 -11.40
C LEU A 485 10.30 3.88 -12.03
N THR A 486 8.99 4.10 -11.95
CA THR A 486 8.02 3.22 -12.58
C THR A 486 8.08 3.39 -14.10
N PHE A 487 8.30 2.28 -14.80
CA PHE A 487 8.40 2.25 -16.26
C PHE A 487 7.12 2.76 -16.92
N GLY A 488 7.28 3.48 -18.03
CA GLY A 488 6.19 4.16 -18.73
C GLY A 488 5.64 5.40 -18.02
N ASN A 489 6.10 5.74 -16.81
CA ASN A 489 5.66 6.96 -16.13
C ASN A 489 6.22 8.20 -16.86
N PRO A 490 5.42 9.18 -17.30
CA PRO A 490 5.96 10.37 -17.94
C PRO A 490 6.62 11.37 -16.96
N ALA A 491 6.44 11.19 -15.64
CA ALA A 491 6.94 12.11 -14.63
C ALA A 491 8.46 12.00 -14.41
N ASN A 492 9.07 13.11 -14.01
CA ASN A 492 10.48 13.24 -13.68
C ASN A 492 10.69 14.09 -12.42
N SER A 493 11.91 14.06 -11.90
CA SER A 493 12.33 14.72 -10.66
C SER A 493 13.19 15.96 -10.89
N ASP A 494 13.21 16.53 -12.10
CA ASP A 494 14.07 17.67 -12.44
C ASP A 494 13.79 18.88 -11.53
N SER A 495 12.51 19.17 -11.27
CA SER A 495 12.08 20.26 -10.40
C SER A 495 12.56 20.09 -8.96
N LEU A 496 12.57 18.85 -8.46
CA LEU A 496 13.07 18.49 -7.14
C LEU A 496 14.58 18.74 -7.04
N ILE A 497 15.36 18.24 -8.01
CA ILE A 497 16.81 18.47 -8.07
C ILE A 497 17.14 19.96 -8.18
N HIS A 498 16.47 20.70 -9.06
CA HIS A 498 16.71 22.13 -9.21
C HIS A 498 16.35 22.92 -7.94
N THR A 499 15.33 22.50 -7.21
CA THR A 499 14.99 23.08 -5.91
C THR A 499 16.14 22.90 -4.92
N ILE A 500 16.69 21.69 -4.82
CA ILE A 500 17.82 21.40 -3.91
C ILE A 500 19.07 22.15 -4.33
N GLN A 501 19.35 22.22 -5.64
CA GLN A 501 20.47 23.00 -6.17
C GLN A 501 20.33 24.49 -5.83
N LYS A 502 19.12 25.04 -5.95
CA LYS A 502 18.88 26.47 -5.66
C LYS A 502 19.08 26.84 -4.19
N TYR A 503 18.66 25.97 -3.26
CA TYR A 503 18.60 26.31 -1.83
C TYR A 503 19.63 25.58 -0.95
N GLY A 504 20.26 24.52 -1.46
CA GLY A 504 21.16 23.67 -0.69
C GLY A 504 22.57 24.21 -0.55
N THR A 505 23.23 23.76 0.51
CA THR A 505 24.68 23.97 0.71
C THR A 505 25.52 22.86 0.08
N LYS A 506 26.85 22.95 0.19
CA LYS A 506 27.78 21.97 -0.38
C LYS A 506 27.50 20.54 0.09
N GLY A 507 27.40 19.61 -0.87
CA GLY A 507 27.34 18.17 -0.64
C GLY A 507 26.12 17.66 0.13
N VAL A 508 25.04 18.43 0.18
CA VAL A 508 23.80 18.09 0.89
C VAL A 508 23.11 16.85 0.30
N LEU A 509 23.09 16.67 -1.02
CA LEU A 509 22.50 15.49 -1.65
C LEU A 509 23.54 14.37 -1.72
N GLN A 510 23.32 13.29 -0.96
CA GLN A 510 24.21 12.13 -0.90
C GLN A 510 23.71 10.98 -1.76
N ASP A 511 22.40 10.79 -1.85
CA ASP A 511 21.79 9.70 -2.60
C ASP A 511 20.55 10.21 -3.33
N PHE A 512 20.35 9.74 -4.57
CA PHE A 512 19.17 10.08 -5.36
C PHE A 512 18.64 8.89 -6.15
N MET A 513 17.32 8.71 -6.11
CA MET A 513 16.58 7.71 -6.89
C MET A 513 15.36 8.35 -7.56
N GLY A 514 15.28 8.30 -8.89
CA GLY A 514 14.16 8.90 -9.63
C GLY A 514 14.35 8.89 -11.16
N CYS A 515 13.68 9.81 -11.86
CA CYS A 515 13.89 10.01 -13.30
C CYS A 515 14.37 11.43 -13.54
N LEU A 516 15.41 11.60 -14.36
CA LEU A 516 16.00 12.90 -14.67
C LEU A 516 16.17 13.08 -16.17
N SER A 517 15.96 14.31 -16.66
CA SER A 517 16.30 14.65 -18.04
C SER A 517 17.81 14.66 -18.28
N SER A 518 18.20 14.52 -19.54
CA SER A 518 19.59 14.67 -19.98
C SER A 518 20.23 15.99 -19.52
N ARG A 519 19.48 17.09 -19.51
CA ARG A 519 19.95 18.38 -19.02
C ARG A 519 20.25 18.33 -17.52
N CYS A 520 19.32 17.83 -16.73
CA CYS A 520 19.49 17.75 -15.28
C CYS A 520 20.66 16.84 -14.89
N LEU A 521 20.81 15.68 -15.55
CA LEU A 521 21.94 14.77 -15.37
C LEU A 521 23.29 15.46 -15.60
N ASN A 522 23.43 16.21 -16.70
CA ASN A 522 24.65 16.93 -17.03
C ASN A 522 24.97 18.07 -16.05
N ASP A 523 23.98 18.58 -15.34
CA ASP A 523 24.14 19.66 -14.37
C ASP A 523 24.47 19.15 -12.96
N LEU A 524 24.23 17.87 -12.66
CA LEU A 524 24.58 17.26 -11.36
C LEU A 524 26.07 17.45 -11.01
N GLY A 525 27.00 17.15 -11.92
CA GLY A 525 28.43 17.29 -11.62
C GLY A 525 28.96 18.71 -11.52
N LYS A 526 28.17 19.71 -11.95
CA LYS A 526 28.56 21.12 -11.91
C LYS A 526 28.15 21.81 -10.62
N HIS A 527 27.19 21.23 -9.90
CA HIS A 527 26.57 21.88 -8.75
C HIS A 527 27.26 21.50 -7.44
N ILE A 528 27.40 22.47 -6.52
CA ILE A 528 28.10 22.26 -5.25
C ILE A 528 27.33 21.31 -4.31
N THR A 529 26.00 21.27 -4.43
CA THR A 529 25.09 20.50 -3.58
C THR A 529 25.20 18.98 -3.78
N THR A 530 25.68 18.56 -4.94
CA THR A 530 25.75 17.17 -5.42
C THR A 530 27.19 16.64 -5.44
N GLN A 531 28.17 17.40 -4.96
CA GLN A 531 29.57 16.98 -4.94
C GLN A 531 29.83 15.72 -4.10
N ASN A 532 28.97 15.44 -3.12
CA ASN A 532 29.02 14.24 -2.28
C ASN A 532 27.96 13.21 -2.67
N LEU A 533 27.40 13.29 -3.88
CA LEU A 533 26.47 12.28 -4.38
C LEU A 533 27.23 10.95 -4.56
N VAL A 534 26.87 9.96 -3.77
CA VAL A 534 27.51 8.64 -3.69
C VAL A 534 26.69 7.59 -4.43
N CYS A 535 25.36 7.63 -4.32
CA CYS A 535 24.46 6.73 -5.04
C CYS A 535 23.52 7.50 -5.98
N LEU A 536 23.45 7.06 -7.23
CA LEU A 536 22.54 7.59 -8.24
C LEU A 536 21.80 6.44 -8.93
N ARG A 537 20.49 6.34 -8.70
CA ARG A 537 19.60 5.48 -9.48
C ARG A 537 18.71 6.33 -10.38
N VAL A 538 18.79 6.11 -11.68
CA VAL A 538 18.04 6.92 -12.65
C VAL A 538 17.32 6.09 -13.69
N ARG A 539 16.05 6.39 -13.91
CA ARG A 539 15.33 5.94 -15.10
C ARG A 539 15.61 6.86 -16.27
N VAL A 540 15.98 6.28 -17.40
CA VAL A 540 16.28 6.99 -18.66
C VAL A 540 15.29 6.59 -19.73
N THR A 541 14.66 7.60 -20.35
CA THR A 541 13.53 7.41 -21.28
C THR A 541 13.88 7.70 -22.74
N ASP A 542 15.08 8.19 -23.01
CA ASP A 542 15.52 8.59 -24.35
C ASP A 542 17.04 8.46 -24.52
N THR A 543 17.49 8.49 -25.78
CA THR A 543 18.90 8.29 -26.14
C THR A 543 19.86 9.36 -25.63
N GLN A 544 19.39 10.60 -25.40
CA GLN A 544 20.22 11.67 -24.84
C GLN A 544 20.41 11.47 -23.34
N SER A 545 19.34 11.09 -22.64
CA SER A 545 19.37 10.79 -21.21
C SER A 545 20.24 9.57 -20.90
N VAL A 546 20.24 8.54 -21.77
CA VAL A 546 21.19 7.42 -21.69
C VAL A 546 22.64 7.90 -21.75
N LYS A 547 22.99 8.74 -22.75
CA LYS A 547 24.35 9.27 -22.89
C LYS A 547 24.75 10.10 -21.68
N ALA A 548 23.85 10.96 -21.21
CA ALA A 548 24.09 11.81 -20.05
C ALA A 548 24.32 10.97 -18.79
N ALA A 549 23.47 9.96 -18.54
CA ALA A 549 23.60 9.06 -17.39
C ALA A 549 24.97 8.38 -17.36
N CYS A 550 25.44 7.84 -18.50
CA CYS A 550 26.75 7.20 -18.61
C CYS A 550 27.95 8.17 -18.46
N LEU A 551 27.77 9.47 -18.74
CA LEU A 551 28.80 10.51 -18.55
C LEU A 551 28.84 11.07 -17.13
N THR A 552 27.72 11.02 -16.40
CA THR A 552 27.60 11.58 -15.03
C THR A 552 28.77 11.20 -14.11
N PRO A 553 29.28 9.95 -14.09
CA PRO A 553 30.41 9.55 -13.24
C PRO A 553 31.70 10.34 -13.49
N GLU A 554 31.94 10.84 -14.71
CA GLU A 554 33.13 11.66 -15.01
C GLU A 554 33.10 13.00 -14.26
N SER A 555 31.89 13.46 -13.94
CA SER A 555 31.63 14.76 -13.31
C SER A 555 31.34 14.67 -11.81
N LEU A 556 31.06 13.49 -11.28
CA LEU A 556 30.75 13.23 -9.87
C LEU A 556 31.86 12.37 -9.24
N SER A 557 32.88 13.01 -8.69
CA SER A 557 34.05 12.33 -8.12
C SER A 557 33.75 11.39 -6.95
N SER A 558 32.64 11.63 -6.23
CA SER A 558 32.24 10.85 -5.06
C SER A 558 31.27 9.71 -5.41
N LEU A 559 30.84 9.60 -6.68
CA LEU A 559 29.86 8.60 -7.08
C LEU A 559 30.46 7.19 -6.98
N MET A 560 29.90 6.38 -6.11
CA MET A 560 30.31 5.01 -5.88
C MET A 560 29.38 4.00 -6.54
N TRP A 561 28.10 4.33 -6.69
CA TRP A 561 27.09 3.44 -7.26
C TRP A 561 26.21 4.18 -8.28
N LEU A 562 26.16 3.63 -9.50
CA LEU A 562 25.25 4.08 -10.55
C LEU A 562 24.30 2.95 -10.95
N GLU A 563 23.00 3.16 -10.79
CA GLU A 563 21.96 2.26 -11.29
C GLU A 563 21.20 2.95 -12.42
N ILE A 564 21.04 2.28 -13.56
CA ILE A 564 20.32 2.81 -14.73
C ILE A 564 19.16 1.89 -15.09
N ASP A 565 17.94 2.43 -15.00
CA ASP A 565 16.73 1.79 -15.45
C ASP A 565 16.41 2.25 -16.88
N PHE A 566 16.64 1.39 -17.89
CA PHE A 566 16.40 1.72 -19.30
C PHE A 566 14.91 1.56 -19.66
N ASP A 567 14.22 2.68 -19.87
CA ASP A 567 12.80 2.76 -20.20
C ASP A 567 12.58 3.29 -21.63
N LEU A 568 13.15 2.56 -22.60
CA LEU A 568 13.02 2.82 -24.04
C LEU A 568 13.13 1.50 -24.81
N PRO A 569 12.64 1.43 -26.06
CA PRO A 569 12.77 0.24 -26.89
C PRO A 569 14.24 -0.21 -27.04
N PHE A 570 14.49 -1.50 -26.87
CA PHE A 570 15.86 -2.04 -26.90
C PHE A 570 16.57 -1.80 -28.25
N ASP A 571 15.82 -1.79 -29.35
CA ASP A 571 16.33 -1.44 -30.68
C ASP A 571 16.89 -0.03 -30.78
N ASP A 572 16.37 0.91 -30.01
CA ASP A 572 16.88 2.27 -29.99
C ASP A 572 18.10 2.37 -29.08
N LEU A 573 18.08 1.62 -27.98
CA LEU A 573 19.17 1.57 -27.00
C LEU A 573 20.48 1.06 -27.61
N VAL A 574 20.45 -0.04 -28.36
CA VAL A 574 21.68 -0.63 -28.94
C VAL A 574 22.33 0.23 -30.03
N LYS A 575 21.60 1.22 -30.57
CA LYS A 575 22.12 2.18 -31.55
C LYS A 575 22.83 3.37 -30.88
N VAL A 576 22.68 3.52 -29.57
CA VAL A 576 23.27 4.64 -28.83
C VAL A 576 24.77 4.43 -28.67
N ALA A 577 25.57 5.37 -29.18
CA ALA A 577 26.97 5.47 -28.82
C ALA A 577 27.08 5.93 -27.35
N VAL A 578 27.43 5.00 -26.46
CA VAL A 578 27.59 5.23 -25.03
C VAL A 578 29.08 5.23 -24.63
N PRO A 579 29.52 6.14 -23.74
CA PRO A 579 30.86 6.10 -23.19
C PRO A 579 31.01 4.97 -22.17
N LYS A 580 32.26 4.60 -21.88
CA LYS A 580 32.55 3.60 -20.84
C LYS A 580 32.33 4.20 -19.45
N VAL A 581 31.64 3.45 -18.60
CA VAL A 581 31.31 3.87 -17.24
C VAL A 581 32.36 3.36 -16.25
N ASN A 582 32.96 4.26 -15.47
CA ASN A 582 34.06 3.96 -14.54
C ASN A 582 33.67 3.97 -13.04
N THR A 583 32.38 4.10 -12.70
CA THR A 583 31.88 4.07 -11.30
C THR A 583 32.25 2.76 -10.59
N PRO A 584 32.55 2.68 -9.29
CA PRO A 584 32.88 1.41 -8.63
C PRO A 584 31.81 0.31 -8.75
N LEU A 585 30.55 0.63 -8.44
CA LEU A 585 29.38 -0.26 -8.53
C LEU A 585 28.45 0.21 -9.65
N MET A 586 27.86 -0.73 -10.36
CA MET A 586 26.96 -0.43 -11.48
C MET A 586 25.90 -1.50 -11.67
N ASP A 587 24.65 -1.05 -11.68
CA ASP A 587 23.49 -1.89 -11.95
C ASP A 587 22.72 -1.37 -13.17
N VAL A 588 22.11 -2.30 -13.87
CA VAL A 588 21.35 -2.00 -15.08
C VAL A 588 20.07 -2.82 -15.15
N THR A 589 18.98 -2.16 -15.51
CA THR A 589 17.67 -2.79 -15.68
C THR A 589 17.17 -2.62 -17.10
N PHE A 590 16.70 -3.72 -17.70
CA PHE A 590 16.09 -3.76 -19.03
C PHE A 590 14.71 -4.40 -18.97
N ARG A 591 13.87 -4.12 -19.98
CA ARG A 591 12.53 -4.70 -20.11
C ARG A 591 12.21 -5.18 -21.51
N GLY A 592 11.23 -6.10 -21.60
CA GLY A 592 10.63 -6.53 -22.87
C GLY A 592 11.64 -7.21 -23.81
N LEU A 593 12.65 -7.84 -23.24
CA LEU A 593 13.67 -8.56 -24.00
C LEU A 593 13.18 -9.96 -24.34
N THR A 594 13.62 -10.47 -25.49
CA THR A 594 13.38 -11.83 -25.96
C THR A 594 14.69 -12.60 -26.07
N ASP A 595 14.62 -13.92 -26.26
CA ASP A 595 15.81 -14.76 -26.47
C ASP A 595 16.71 -14.25 -27.62
N ASN A 596 16.11 -13.67 -28.66
CA ASN A 596 16.83 -13.14 -29.83
C ASN A 596 17.67 -11.90 -29.50
N ASP A 597 17.35 -11.19 -28.42
CA ASP A 597 18.04 -9.96 -28.03
C ASP A 597 19.34 -10.22 -27.27
N MET A 598 19.55 -11.44 -26.75
CA MET A 598 20.63 -11.72 -25.78
C MET A 598 22.02 -11.45 -26.33
N VAL A 599 22.29 -11.79 -27.59
CA VAL A 599 23.60 -11.53 -28.21
C VAL A 599 23.86 -10.03 -28.32
N ARG A 600 22.83 -9.26 -28.71
CA ARG A 600 22.91 -7.80 -28.82
C ARG A 600 23.04 -7.15 -27.45
N LEU A 601 22.34 -7.66 -26.44
CA LEU A 601 22.42 -7.17 -25.06
C LEU A 601 23.83 -7.37 -24.50
N VAL A 602 24.40 -8.56 -24.66
CA VAL A 602 25.78 -8.86 -24.24
C VAL A 602 26.77 -7.94 -24.94
N ALA A 603 26.59 -7.68 -26.24
CA ALA A 603 27.43 -6.73 -26.98
C ALA A 603 27.30 -5.30 -26.43
N PHE A 604 26.07 -4.85 -26.16
CA PHE A 604 25.79 -3.53 -25.60
C PHE A 604 26.38 -3.35 -24.20
N LEU A 605 26.16 -4.31 -23.29
CA LEU A 605 26.75 -4.32 -21.95
C LEU A 605 28.28 -4.25 -22.01
N ALA A 606 28.92 -4.99 -22.93
CA ALA A 606 30.36 -4.98 -23.09
C ALA A 606 30.92 -3.63 -23.59
N LEU A 607 30.09 -2.80 -24.25
CA LEU A 607 30.46 -1.43 -24.63
C LEU A 607 30.48 -0.49 -23.41
N ILE A 608 29.51 -0.66 -22.51
CA ILE A 608 29.38 0.19 -21.30
C ILE A 608 30.45 -0.16 -20.28
N ARG A 609 30.56 -1.44 -19.91
CA ARG A 609 31.39 -1.88 -18.78
C ARG A 609 31.64 -3.39 -18.77
N LYS A 610 32.70 -3.82 -18.07
CA LYS A 610 33.05 -5.25 -17.90
C LYS A 610 32.57 -5.89 -16.59
N ARG A 611 32.16 -5.11 -15.60
CA ARG A 611 31.79 -5.62 -14.28
C ARG A 611 30.52 -4.95 -13.79
N TYR A 612 29.51 -5.72 -13.43
CA TYR A 612 28.24 -5.24 -12.91
C TYR A 612 28.04 -5.77 -11.49
N SER A 613 27.43 -4.98 -10.61
CA SER A 613 26.94 -5.43 -9.31
C SER A 613 25.56 -6.08 -9.42
N GLY A 614 24.80 -5.70 -10.45
CA GLY A 614 23.53 -6.32 -10.79
C GLY A 614 23.10 -6.09 -12.24
N ILE A 615 22.45 -7.10 -12.81
CA ILE A 615 21.80 -7.02 -14.12
C ILE A 615 20.39 -7.59 -13.98
N HIS A 616 19.39 -6.75 -14.25
CA HIS A 616 17.99 -7.09 -14.06
C HIS A 616 17.25 -7.08 -15.40
N LEU A 617 16.71 -8.22 -15.81
CA LEU A 617 15.89 -8.37 -17.00
C LEU A 617 14.43 -8.58 -16.55
N MET A 618 13.69 -7.48 -16.46
CA MET A 618 12.34 -7.47 -15.89
C MET A 618 11.30 -7.57 -16.99
N GLN A 619 10.15 -8.20 -16.72
CA GLN A 619 9.05 -8.32 -17.70
C GLN A 619 9.54 -8.79 -19.09
N SER A 620 10.38 -9.81 -19.10
CA SER A 620 10.99 -10.34 -20.31
C SER A 620 10.22 -11.55 -20.85
N GLU A 621 10.53 -11.98 -22.07
CA GLU A 621 10.04 -13.25 -22.65
C GLU A 621 11.20 -14.26 -22.74
N LEU A 622 12.16 -14.18 -21.82
CA LEU A 622 13.32 -15.06 -21.84
C LEU A 622 12.96 -16.49 -21.40
N SER A 623 13.36 -17.46 -22.20
CA SER A 623 13.34 -18.87 -21.81
C SER A 623 14.51 -19.22 -20.87
N PRO A 624 14.51 -20.39 -20.20
CA PRO A 624 15.68 -20.84 -19.46
C PRO A 624 16.94 -20.98 -20.34
N GLU A 625 16.78 -21.34 -21.62
CA GLU A 625 17.90 -21.39 -22.57
C GLU A 625 18.34 -19.99 -23.00
N GLY A 626 17.42 -19.03 -23.11
CA GLY A 626 17.72 -17.61 -23.29
C GLY A 626 18.58 -17.06 -22.15
N ALA A 627 18.16 -17.31 -20.90
CA ALA A 627 18.92 -16.93 -19.70
C ALA A 627 20.32 -17.59 -19.68
N ARG A 628 20.40 -18.87 -20.05
CA ARG A 628 21.69 -19.57 -20.17
C ARG A 628 22.57 -18.97 -21.28
N THR A 629 21.99 -18.62 -22.42
CA THR A 629 22.68 -17.98 -23.54
C THR A 629 23.22 -16.61 -23.15
N PHE A 630 22.42 -15.84 -22.42
CA PHE A 630 22.83 -14.57 -21.83
C PHE A 630 24.06 -14.73 -20.95
N ILE A 631 24.01 -15.61 -19.93
CA ILE A 631 25.11 -15.85 -19.00
C ILE A 631 26.38 -16.32 -19.75
N LYS A 632 26.26 -17.29 -20.67
CA LYS A 632 27.39 -17.72 -21.51
C LYS A 632 27.97 -16.58 -22.33
N GLY A 633 27.11 -15.71 -22.86
CA GLY A 633 27.51 -14.50 -23.56
C GLY A 633 28.34 -13.58 -22.68
N LEU A 634 27.91 -13.33 -21.45
CA LEU A 634 28.67 -12.54 -20.48
C LEU A 634 30.08 -13.10 -20.26
N PHE A 635 30.17 -14.41 -20.01
CA PHE A 635 31.45 -15.11 -19.87
C PHE A 635 32.34 -15.00 -21.09
N SER A 636 31.78 -15.19 -22.29
CA SER A 636 32.55 -15.12 -23.55
C SER A 636 33.17 -13.74 -23.80
N LYS A 637 32.61 -12.69 -23.18
CA LYS A 637 33.12 -11.31 -23.22
C LYS A 637 33.97 -10.94 -22.01
N PHE A 638 34.29 -11.92 -21.14
CA PHE A 638 35.01 -11.72 -19.89
C PHE A 638 34.36 -10.68 -18.98
N MET A 639 33.02 -10.66 -18.97
CA MET A 639 32.25 -9.82 -18.04
C MET A 639 32.06 -10.55 -16.71
N LYS A 640 32.01 -9.77 -15.63
CA LYS A 640 31.71 -10.26 -14.27
C LYS A 640 30.42 -9.63 -13.77
N THR A 641 29.65 -10.40 -13.02
CA THR A 641 28.36 -9.99 -12.42
C THR A 641 28.41 -9.91 -10.90
N SER A 642 29.63 -9.88 -10.37
CA SER A 642 29.97 -9.65 -8.98
C SER A 642 30.77 -8.36 -8.85
N ALA A 643 30.43 -7.56 -7.84
CA ALA A 643 31.15 -6.34 -7.52
C ALA A 643 32.63 -6.61 -7.17
N ASP A 644 33.44 -5.57 -7.28
CA ASP A 644 34.85 -5.65 -6.90
C ASP A 644 34.99 -5.60 -5.37
N PRO A 645 35.79 -6.49 -4.72
CA PRO A 645 35.95 -6.49 -3.26
C PRO A 645 36.40 -5.15 -2.67
N ASP A 646 37.25 -4.41 -3.38
CA ASP A 646 37.69 -3.08 -2.93
C ASP A 646 36.56 -2.04 -3.09
N ALA A 647 35.70 -2.20 -4.09
CA ALA A 647 34.51 -1.36 -4.23
C ALA A 647 33.50 -1.65 -3.11
N ILE A 648 33.26 -2.92 -2.79
CA ILE A 648 32.40 -3.36 -1.69
C ILE A 648 32.91 -2.79 -0.36
N SER A 649 34.19 -2.95 -0.06
CA SER A 649 34.79 -2.49 1.21
C SER A 649 34.68 -0.98 1.37
N ARG A 650 34.98 -0.22 0.31
CA ARG A 650 34.81 1.24 0.32
C ARG A 650 33.33 1.64 0.49
N TYR A 651 32.42 0.95 -0.21
CA TYR A 651 31.00 1.26 -0.12
C TYR A 651 30.46 0.99 1.28
N ARG A 652 30.83 -0.15 1.89
CA ARG A 652 30.48 -0.48 3.29
C ARG A 652 31.01 0.56 4.27
N ALA A 653 32.27 0.99 4.11
CA ALA A 653 32.87 2.02 4.98
C ALA A 653 32.12 3.35 4.92
N TRP A 654 31.58 3.69 3.75
CA TRP A 654 30.73 4.88 3.57
C TRP A 654 29.30 4.65 4.10
N ARG A 655 28.65 3.55 3.71
CA ARG A 655 27.23 3.26 4.01
C ARG A 655 27.00 2.97 5.48
N TYR A 656 27.94 2.29 6.13
CA TYR A 656 27.84 1.85 7.52
C TYR A 656 28.94 2.55 8.36
N PRO A 657 28.58 3.59 9.14
CA PRO A 657 29.56 4.32 9.95
C PRO A 657 30.39 3.44 10.89
N ILE A 658 29.82 2.34 11.39
CA ILE A 658 30.52 1.37 12.26
C ILE A 658 31.68 0.66 11.55
N VAL A 659 31.53 0.41 10.24
CA VAL A 659 32.57 -0.18 9.39
C VAL A 659 33.66 0.85 9.15
N GLY A 660 33.30 2.08 8.77
CA GLY A 660 34.26 3.16 8.52
C GLY A 660 35.07 3.60 9.75
N GLN A 661 34.55 3.38 10.96
CA GLN A 661 35.25 3.63 12.22
C GLN A 661 36.17 2.49 12.66
N SER A 662 35.98 1.28 12.11
CA SER A 662 36.90 0.19 12.33
C SER A 662 38.21 0.53 11.61
N PHE A 663 39.35 0.48 12.31
CA PHE A 663 40.67 0.74 11.72
C PHE A 663 41.11 -0.36 10.71
N GLN A 664 40.20 -1.28 10.36
CA GLN A 664 40.43 -2.39 9.44
C GLN A 664 39.87 -2.02 8.06
N THR A 665 40.75 -1.85 7.08
CA THR A 665 40.37 -1.42 5.73
C THR A 665 39.79 -2.56 4.87
N ASN A 666 39.96 -3.82 5.27
CA ASN A 666 39.53 -5.02 4.53
C ASN A 666 38.82 -6.00 5.47
N LEU A 667 37.52 -5.79 5.69
CA LEU A 667 36.69 -6.71 6.46
C LEU A 667 36.21 -7.86 5.56
N SER A 668 36.29 -9.09 6.06
CA SER A 668 35.60 -10.22 5.43
C SER A 668 34.08 -10.05 5.50
N ASP A 669 33.33 -10.75 4.64
CA ASP A 669 31.87 -10.71 4.65
C ASP A 669 31.28 -11.18 5.99
N GLU A 670 31.93 -12.12 6.67
CA GLU A 670 31.52 -12.61 7.99
C GLU A 670 31.73 -11.53 9.07
N GLU A 671 32.87 -10.85 9.06
CA GLU A 671 33.15 -9.74 9.99
C GLU A 671 32.21 -8.55 9.73
N ALA A 672 31.99 -8.20 8.46
CA ALA A 672 31.05 -7.15 8.08
C ALA A 672 29.63 -7.49 8.54
N ARG A 673 29.17 -8.72 8.31
CA ARG A 673 27.86 -9.20 8.79
C ARG A 673 27.76 -9.12 10.31
N HIS A 674 28.83 -9.43 11.04
CA HIS A 674 28.84 -9.34 12.50
C HIS A 674 28.76 -7.88 12.99
N LEU A 675 29.49 -6.97 12.35
CA LEU A 675 29.50 -5.54 12.70
C LEU A 675 28.19 -4.83 12.32
N ILE A 676 27.65 -5.11 11.15
CA ILE A 676 26.45 -4.45 10.60
C ILE A 676 25.17 -5.12 11.14
N GLY A 677 25.24 -6.39 11.55
CA GLY A 677 24.13 -7.15 12.11
C GLY A 677 23.24 -7.87 11.08
N HIS A 678 23.56 -7.78 9.78
CA HIS A 678 22.84 -8.48 8.70
C HIS A 678 23.76 -8.75 7.49
N ASP A 679 23.32 -9.64 6.59
CA ASP A 679 24.05 -9.98 5.36
C ASP A 679 23.72 -8.97 4.25
N ASP A 680 24.67 -8.12 3.91
CA ASP A 680 24.54 -7.07 2.89
C ASP A 680 25.04 -7.50 1.50
N ARG A 681 25.59 -8.71 1.37
CA ARG A 681 26.05 -9.29 0.09
C ARG A 681 25.03 -9.29 -1.04
N PRO A 682 23.71 -9.47 -0.79
CA PRO A 682 22.72 -9.36 -1.85
C PRO A 682 22.75 -8.01 -2.56
N GLN A 683 23.12 -6.92 -1.86
CA GLN A 683 23.09 -5.56 -2.42
C GLN A 683 24.01 -5.39 -3.64
N TYR A 684 25.08 -6.16 -3.75
CA TYR A 684 26.10 -5.96 -4.78
C TYR A 684 26.41 -7.23 -5.60
N ASN A 685 25.49 -8.20 -5.58
CA ASN A 685 25.53 -9.42 -6.41
C ASN A 685 24.14 -9.76 -6.99
N ASP A 686 23.23 -8.79 -7.08
CA ASP A 686 21.82 -9.04 -7.41
C ASP A 686 21.61 -9.15 -8.92
N ASN A 687 21.45 -10.38 -9.43
CA ASN A 687 21.19 -10.62 -10.85
C ASN A 687 19.85 -11.32 -11.00
N GLU A 688 18.98 -10.77 -11.85
CA GLU A 688 17.60 -11.23 -11.95
C GLU A 688 17.11 -11.32 -13.39
N VAL A 689 16.35 -12.36 -13.68
CA VAL A 689 15.53 -12.51 -14.88
C VAL A 689 14.11 -12.84 -14.45
N GLU A 690 13.19 -11.92 -14.69
CA GLU A 690 11.75 -12.11 -14.54
C GLU A 690 11.14 -12.27 -15.93
N ALA A 691 10.73 -13.50 -16.25
CA ALA A 691 10.10 -13.87 -17.50
C ALA A 691 8.57 -13.95 -17.34
N VAL A 692 7.85 -13.11 -18.08
CA VAL A 692 6.40 -13.01 -18.05
C VAL A 692 5.81 -13.75 -19.25
N GLY A 693 4.80 -14.59 -19.00
CA GLY A 693 4.13 -15.38 -20.05
C GLY A 693 4.91 -16.60 -20.54
N VAL A 694 6.12 -16.83 -20.01
CA VAL A 694 6.94 -18.01 -20.34
C VAL A 694 6.57 -19.18 -19.43
N VAL A 695 6.17 -20.30 -20.03
CA VAL A 695 6.00 -21.59 -19.36
C VAL A 695 7.19 -22.47 -19.76
N ALA A 696 8.01 -22.85 -18.79
CA ALA A 696 9.23 -23.61 -19.04
C ALA A 696 9.02 -25.11 -18.81
N GLU A 697 9.70 -25.95 -19.57
CA GLU A 697 9.72 -27.38 -19.30
C GLU A 697 10.67 -27.69 -18.13
N ARG A 698 10.31 -28.69 -17.31
CA ARG A 698 11.12 -29.08 -16.15
C ARG A 698 12.56 -29.42 -16.52
N MET A 699 12.79 -30.02 -17.69
CA MET A 699 14.14 -30.35 -18.17
C MET A 699 14.98 -29.12 -18.51
N GLU A 700 14.38 -28.06 -19.05
CA GLU A 700 15.06 -26.80 -19.34
C GLU A 700 15.48 -26.10 -18.04
N VAL A 701 14.57 -26.10 -17.06
CA VAL A 701 14.82 -25.55 -15.72
C VAL A 701 15.93 -26.29 -15.00
N LEU A 702 15.93 -27.63 -15.05
CA LEU A 702 17.01 -28.45 -14.48
C LEU A 702 18.35 -28.21 -15.18
N THR A 703 18.33 -27.96 -16.50
CA THR A 703 19.52 -27.63 -17.28
C THR A 703 20.10 -26.28 -16.85
N LEU A 704 19.25 -25.25 -16.70
CA LEU A 704 19.66 -23.95 -16.18
C LEU A 704 20.19 -24.07 -14.73
N ALA A 705 19.51 -24.80 -13.87
CA ALA A 705 19.92 -24.98 -12.48
C ALA A 705 21.29 -25.70 -12.35
N THR A 706 21.48 -26.78 -13.12
CA THR A 706 22.76 -27.49 -13.17
C THR A 706 23.86 -26.58 -13.71
N PHE A 707 23.57 -25.81 -14.76
CA PHE A 707 24.52 -24.86 -15.32
C PHE A 707 24.93 -23.79 -14.28
N LEU A 708 23.98 -23.19 -13.57
CA LEU A 708 24.25 -22.20 -12.52
C LEU A 708 25.07 -22.76 -11.36
N GLY A 709 24.84 -24.04 -10.99
CA GLY A 709 25.53 -24.70 -9.88
C GLY A 709 27.00 -25.03 -10.13
N VAL A 710 27.44 -25.06 -11.40
CA VAL A 710 28.84 -25.30 -11.77
C VAL A 710 29.62 -23.98 -11.89
N LEU A 711 28.91 -22.86 -12.03
CA LEU A 711 29.54 -21.55 -12.19
C LEU A 711 29.90 -20.93 -10.84
N GLU A 712 31.02 -20.22 -10.77
CA GLU A 712 31.35 -19.38 -9.60
C GLU A 712 30.60 -18.03 -9.67
N ASP A 713 30.56 -17.40 -10.85
CA ASP A 713 29.86 -16.15 -11.15
C ASP A 713 28.67 -16.45 -12.10
N PRO A 714 27.48 -15.83 -12.00
CA PRO A 714 27.03 -14.93 -10.94
C PRO A 714 27.05 -15.58 -9.55
N ALA A 715 27.47 -14.83 -8.53
CA ALA A 715 27.45 -15.29 -7.14
C ALA A 715 26.01 -15.48 -6.62
N CYS A 716 25.09 -14.62 -7.03
CA CYS A 716 23.66 -14.78 -6.81
C CYS A 716 22.90 -14.53 -8.11
N PHE A 717 21.91 -15.37 -8.40
CA PHE A 717 21.11 -15.27 -9.62
C PHE A 717 19.70 -15.80 -9.38
N ARG A 718 18.70 -15.02 -9.79
CA ARG A 718 17.30 -15.41 -9.75
C ARG A 718 16.74 -15.47 -11.16
N TYR A 719 16.17 -16.60 -11.53
CA TYR A 719 15.31 -16.74 -12.70
C TYR A 719 13.90 -17.11 -12.24
N GLU A 720 12.91 -16.38 -12.73
CA GLU A 720 11.50 -16.62 -12.44
C GLU A 720 10.69 -16.62 -13.73
N CYS A 721 9.87 -17.64 -13.92
CA CYS A 721 8.88 -17.71 -14.99
C CYS A 721 7.52 -18.15 -14.42
N ALA A 722 6.51 -18.34 -15.28
CA ALA A 722 5.13 -18.56 -14.83
C ALA A 722 4.97 -19.79 -13.92
N ASN A 723 5.74 -20.85 -14.16
CA ASN A 723 5.61 -22.14 -13.49
C ASN A 723 6.84 -22.59 -12.69
N PHE A 724 7.98 -21.90 -12.79
CA PHE A 724 9.20 -22.25 -12.07
C PHE A 724 9.98 -21.03 -11.57
N ARG A 725 10.69 -21.24 -10.46
CA ARG A 725 11.71 -20.33 -9.95
C ARG A 725 13.02 -21.10 -9.74
N VAL A 726 14.12 -20.54 -10.21
CA VAL A 726 15.49 -21.03 -9.97
C VAL A 726 16.25 -19.94 -9.22
N VAL A 727 16.79 -20.29 -8.06
CA VAL A 727 17.58 -19.36 -7.23
C VAL A 727 18.94 -19.97 -6.98
N LYS A 728 19.98 -19.29 -7.44
CA LYS A 728 21.35 -19.50 -6.97
C LYS A 728 21.60 -18.53 -5.83
N SER A 729 21.84 -19.06 -4.64
CA SER A 729 22.15 -18.25 -3.47
C SER A 729 23.65 -17.99 -3.34
N LEU A 730 24.00 -17.02 -2.48
CA LEU A 730 25.38 -16.55 -2.28
C LEU A 730 26.36 -17.62 -1.76
N ASP A 731 25.86 -18.75 -1.24
CA ASP A 731 26.69 -19.89 -0.84
C ASP A 731 26.98 -20.88 -2.00
N GLY A 732 26.50 -20.56 -3.21
CA GLY A 732 26.64 -21.36 -4.41
C GLY A 732 25.56 -22.44 -4.59
N LYS A 733 24.67 -22.64 -3.60
CA LYS A 733 23.56 -23.61 -3.74
C LYS A 733 22.53 -23.10 -4.73
N VAL A 734 22.02 -24.01 -5.54
CA VAL A 734 20.94 -23.76 -6.49
C VAL A 734 19.69 -24.52 -6.06
N GLU A 735 18.61 -23.78 -5.89
CA GLU A 735 17.29 -24.31 -5.56
C GLU A 735 16.34 -24.12 -6.74
N THR A 736 15.53 -25.14 -7.00
CA THR A 736 14.44 -25.07 -7.98
C THR A 736 13.13 -25.25 -7.26
N LYS A 737 12.17 -24.36 -7.52
CA LYS A 737 10.83 -24.40 -6.95
C LYS A 737 9.81 -24.37 -8.08
N GLU A 738 8.97 -25.39 -8.13
CA GLU A 738 7.78 -25.39 -8.96
C GLU A 738 6.77 -24.42 -8.33
N MET A 739 6.32 -23.45 -9.11
CA MET A 739 5.32 -22.49 -8.68
C MET A 739 3.96 -23.14 -8.89
N ALA A 740 3.07 -23.09 -7.89
CA ALA A 740 1.71 -23.59 -8.04
C ALA A 740 1.10 -22.98 -9.29
N SER A 741 0.85 -23.82 -10.28
CA SER A 741 0.49 -23.39 -11.62
C SER A 741 -0.86 -22.66 -11.58
N TYR A 742 -0.86 -21.39 -11.99
CA TYR A 742 -2.04 -20.78 -12.62
C TYR A 742 -2.17 -21.38 -14.02
N LEU A 743 -2.55 -22.66 -14.11
CA LEU A 743 -2.92 -23.27 -15.38
C LEU A 743 -4.45 -23.31 -15.47
N GLY A 744 -4.97 -22.39 -16.28
CA GLY A 744 -6.16 -22.55 -17.13
C GLY A 744 -7.50 -22.73 -16.44
#